data_AF-A0A846T3U9-F1
#
_entry.id   AF-A0A846T3U9-F1
#
_cell.length_a   1.000
_cell.length_b   1.000
_cell.length_c   1.000
_cell.angle_alpha   90.00
_cell.angle_beta   90.00
_cell.angle_gamma   90.00
#
_symmetry.space_group_name_H-M   'P 1'
#
loop_
_entity.id
_entity.type
_entity.pdbx_description
1 polymer ?
#
loop_
_entity_poly.entity_id
_entity_poly.type
_entity_poly.pdbx_seq_one_letter_code
_entity_poly.pdbx_strand_id
1 'polypeptide(L)'
;MRHGNDWHGVALALAGVLLIGGCATRQESDPAQVGTPIGTRIALPQTVKALGDVTCEVYKASGNRDLEQFEIRCPGWERYAGLTWRGDIPRSTSSWEQTLISDSDLAKTVQADAVCGAPEATRILNDQPALARRCLSNNGGFPYLLIVSGVANRAFVLWGPAHVAPLFESFILTSLQGSEQAVLPGSRSQMIALAEQAVAPGGRAIGLEDMGQFTTLDELSTLYNSAKNHQRALELAQRALEIHERINGVNQPSSGYLVARIAHELSRVQPGLAQAMFQRAESLVKNSSNRADWAELLVYQAWNALRWGDQRQAEQYARQSQELSQASGSGTSVRTAHSLIGVGDVYLALNQLNEAEAAYSQALKIYDSVRGGDYHWVGESRQRLADVHRRRQNFAQARSEAQAAIDLDRNLFGDSRALAEALITLARVERDAGQSRRALELWREARKMLLDDRATLAQLKVDDFNDYLELLFELADGGAAADRAALIDEAFLISQLGQTPAAGRAITQVAARLAENDPAVRDTARALQDALKARQDAQYALGLEQSKPFTARNPAQEAVLKAKLRATTEDYQRQEERLQAQFPRYGRLVTPTPLNAADVAKLLRRGEALFRVLPGERETWVFLVSADSALRGSAVKLPIRQLTATVARLRAGVDASAGTMPTFDLALAHQLYEQLLGPVEAGRGRRQSSDRRARRATAQLAAGLAGASAASGTRRLSPHRLAGARHGDSPVALRGRAGTVPPDRRFIAGDTAVYRLWRSAVCRRKKQRSVRRRG
;
A
#
# COMPACT_ATOMS: atom_id res chain seq x y z
N MET A 1 38.60 14.91 40.40
CA MET A 1 39.55 14.06 41.13
C MET A 1 39.24 12.61 40.80
N ARG A 2 40.22 11.87 40.25
CA ARG A 2 40.45 10.39 40.17
C ARG A 2 39.23 9.50 39.89
N HIS A 3 39.13 8.63 38.89
CA HIS A 3 40.01 7.86 37.99
C HIS A 3 39.28 7.76 36.61
N GLY A 4 39.84 7.56 35.41
CA GLY A 4 41.15 7.07 34.98
C GLY A 4 41.00 5.79 34.14
N ASN A 5 41.16 5.92 32.81
CA ASN A 5 41.57 4.91 31.79
C ASN A 5 40.58 3.79 31.41
N ASP A 6 40.52 3.21 30.20
CA ASP A 6 41.10 3.35 28.84
C ASP A 6 40.30 2.28 27.99
N TRP A 7 40.15 2.28 26.65
CA TRP A 7 41.17 1.99 25.64
C TRP A 7 40.62 2.16 24.21
N HIS A 8 41.41 2.83 23.36
CA HIS A 8 41.49 2.61 21.90
C HIS A 8 42.56 1.56 21.61
N GLY A 9 42.36 0.72 20.59
CA GLY A 9 43.43 0.37 19.64
C GLY A 9 44.10 -1.02 19.71
N VAL A 10 44.20 -1.62 18.51
CA VAL A 10 45.39 -2.27 17.92
C VAL A 10 45.75 -3.72 18.33
N ALA A 11 45.66 -4.59 17.31
CA ALA A 11 46.61 -5.60 16.83
C ALA A 11 47.33 -6.63 17.73
N LEU A 12 47.43 -7.83 17.14
CA LEU A 12 48.57 -8.76 17.07
C LEU A 12 48.92 -9.68 18.25
N ALA A 13 49.48 -10.84 17.84
CA ALA A 13 50.31 -11.84 18.52
C ALA A 13 49.59 -13.08 19.11
N LEU A 14 50.08 -14.33 19.01
CA LEU A 14 51.26 -15.00 18.43
C LEU A 14 50.94 -16.53 18.50
N ALA A 15 51.11 -17.32 17.44
CA ALA A 15 52.28 -18.15 17.08
C ALA A 15 52.64 -19.32 18.04
N GLY A 16 52.78 -20.51 17.45
CA GLY A 16 53.48 -21.68 17.99
C GLY A 16 54.06 -22.51 16.83
N VAL A 17 55.38 -22.53 16.73
CA VAL A 17 56.25 -23.00 15.63
C VAL A 17 56.54 -24.51 15.73
N LEU A 18 56.73 -25.18 14.59
CA LEU A 18 57.77 -26.21 14.41
C LEU A 18 58.11 -26.41 12.92
N LEU A 19 59.38 -26.13 12.59
CA LEU A 19 60.06 -26.35 11.31
C LEU A 19 60.59 -27.79 11.23
N ILE A 20 60.46 -28.47 10.08
CA ILE A 20 61.53 -29.28 9.44
C ILE A 20 61.34 -29.20 7.92
N GLY A 21 62.42 -28.93 7.20
CA GLY A 21 62.45 -28.63 5.76
C GLY A 21 62.37 -29.82 4.81
N GLY A 22 62.06 -29.48 3.56
CA GLY A 22 62.24 -30.31 2.38
C GLY A 22 62.24 -29.41 1.16
N CYS A 23 63.37 -29.35 0.45
CA CYS A 23 63.51 -28.64 -0.82
C CYS A 23 62.54 -29.23 -1.86
N ALA A 24 61.60 -28.43 -2.34
CA ALA A 24 60.92 -28.67 -3.61
C ALA A 24 60.69 -27.32 -4.29
N THR A 25 61.15 -27.26 -5.53
CA THR A 25 61.16 -26.12 -6.45
C THR A 25 59.90 -25.27 -6.42
N ARG A 26 60.07 -23.94 -6.31
CA ARG A 26 59.07 -22.95 -6.69
C ARG A 26 58.62 -23.22 -8.12
N GLN A 27 57.39 -23.67 -8.28
CA GLN A 27 56.65 -23.53 -9.53
C GLN A 27 55.87 -22.23 -9.37
N GLU A 28 56.30 -21.19 -10.09
CA GLU A 28 55.52 -19.96 -10.25
C GLU A 28 54.10 -20.35 -10.69
N SER A 29 53.13 -20.06 -9.83
CA SER A 29 51.73 -20.14 -10.19
C SER A 29 51.44 -19.08 -11.26
N ASP A 30 51.22 -19.58 -12.48
CA ASP A 30 50.74 -18.93 -13.69
C ASP A 30 49.74 -17.79 -13.41
N PRO A 31 49.93 -16.55 -13.90
CA PRO A 31 49.02 -15.43 -13.68
C PRO A 31 47.75 -15.47 -14.55
N ALA A 32 47.28 -16.64 -14.97
CA ALA A 32 46.10 -16.80 -15.79
C ALA A 32 44.98 -17.52 -15.00
N GLN A 33 43.89 -16.79 -14.75
CA GLN A 33 42.48 -17.23 -14.70
C GLN A 33 41.68 -16.50 -13.60
N VAL A 34 41.48 -15.20 -13.82
CA VAL A 34 40.39 -14.45 -13.18
C VAL A 34 39.10 -14.94 -13.85
N GLY A 35 38.16 -15.50 -13.07
CA GLY A 35 36.84 -15.87 -13.59
C GLY A 35 36.11 -14.66 -14.17
N THR A 36 35.16 -14.87 -15.08
CA THR A 36 34.37 -13.78 -15.70
C THR A 36 33.86 -12.82 -14.61
N PRO A 37 34.09 -11.50 -14.68
CA PRO A 37 33.57 -10.57 -13.68
C PRO A 37 32.04 -10.52 -13.65
N ILE A 38 31.45 -10.30 -12.48
CA ILE A 38 30.01 -10.02 -12.35
C ILE A 38 29.67 -8.75 -13.17
N GLY A 39 28.53 -8.77 -13.86
CA GLY A 39 28.09 -7.70 -14.76
C GLY A 39 28.65 -7.78 -16.17
N THR A 40 29.52 -8.76 -16.46
CA THR A 40 30.05 -8.96 -17.83
C THR A 40 28.92 -9.44 -18.75
N ARG A 41 28.74 -8.76 -19.88
CA ARG A 41 27.84 -9.19 -20.96
C ARG A 41 28.44 -10.38 -21.71
N ILE A 42 27.64 -11.42 -21.92
CA ILE A 42 27.99 -12.56 -22.77
C ILE A 42 27.53 -12.26 -24.19
N ALA A 43 28.47 -12.19 -25.13
CA ALA A 43 28.18 -11.89 -26.52
C ALA A 43 27.57 -13.12 -27.21
N LEU A 44 26.26 -13.08 -27.47
CA LEU A 44 25.58 -14.04 -28.32
C LEU A 44 25.57 -13.55 -29.78
N PRO A 45 25.48 -14.43 -30.79
CA PRO A 45 25.34 -14.02 -32.19
C PRO A 45 24.12 -13.12 -32.38
N GLN A 46 24.27 -12.04 -33.14
CA GLN A 46 23.21 -11.03 -33.32
C GLN A 46 21.93 -11.57 -33.99
N THR A 47 22.02 -12.72 -34.64
CA THR A 47 20.88 -13.40 -35.28
C THR A 47 20.02 -14.18 -34.29
N VAL A 48 20.49 -14.42 -33.07
CA VAL A 48 19.76 -15.19 -32.06
C VAL A 48 18.84 -14.27 -31.27
N LYS A 49 17.56 -14.65 -31.22
CA LYS A 49 16.50 -13.93 -30.52
C LYS A 49 15.66 -14.91 -29.70
N ALA A 50 14.99 -14.40 -28.68
CA ALA A 50 13.93 -15.15 -28.01
C ALA A 50 12.73 -15.35 -28.96
N LEU A 51 11.89 -16.35 -28.66
CA LEU A 51 10.67 -16.58 -29.41
C LEU A 51 9.79 -15.32 -29.40
N GLY A 52 9.18 -15.00 -30.54
CA GLY A 52 8.50 -13.72 -30.77
C GLY A 52 9.41 -12.61 -31.31
N ASP A 53 10.60 -12.95 -31.80
CA ASP A 53 11.57 -12.02 -32.42
C ASP A 53 12.12 -10.95 -31.45
N VAL A 54 12.17 -11.29 -30.15
CA VAL A 54 12.60 -10.37 -29.09
C VAL A 54 14.11 -10.46 -28.87
N THR A 55 14.79 -9.32 -28.92
CA THR A 55 16.24 -9.24 -28.66
C THR A 55 16.50 -9.14 -27.16
N CYS A 56 17.21 -10.10 -26.60
CA CYS A 56 17.57 -10.13 -25.18
C CYS A 56 19.09 -10.20 -25.00
N GLU A 57 19.56 -9.85 -23.81
CA GLU A 57 20.97 -9.81 -23.46
C GLU A 57 21.25 -10.72 -22.26
N VAL A 58 22.44 -11.35 -22.24
CA VAL A 58 22.85 -12.25 -21.16
C VAL A 58 24.01 -11.64 -20.39
N TYR A 59 23.90 -11.62 -19.06
CA TYR A 59 24.89 -11.03 -18.16
C TYR A 59 25.29 -12.00 -17.08
N LYS A 60 26.58 -12.04 -16.71
CA LYS A 60 27.01 -12.76 -15.51
C LYS A 60 26.45 -12.06 -14.27
N ALA A 61 25.72 -12.81 -13.45
CA ALA A 61 25.02 -12.29 -12.27
C ALA A 61 25.77 -12.63 -10.98
N SER A 62 26.16 -13.89 -10.80
CA SER A 62 26.84 -14.35 -9.58
C SER A 62 27.57 -15.68 -9.82
N GLY A 63 28.10 -16.27 -8.75
CA GLY A 63 28.72 -17.60 -8.79
C GLY A 63 30.24 -17.61 -8.94
N ASN A 64 30.83 -18.73 -8.53
CA ASN A 64 32.27 -19.00 -8.58
C ASN A 64 32.60 -19.90 -9.78
N ARG A 65 33.78 -20.55 -9.81
CA ARG A 65 34.14 -21.46 -10.93
C ARG A 65 33.27 -22.72 -10.99
N ASP A 66 32.75 -23.18 -9.86
CA ASP A 66 32.03 -24.47 -9.78
C ASP A 66 30.61 -24.34 -10.31
N LEU A 67 29.98 -23.17 -10.07
CA LEU A 67 28.65 -22.83 -10.57
C LEU A 67 28.53 -21.32 -10.79
N GLU A 68 28.51 -20.92 -12.05
CA GLU A 68 28.25 -19.55 -12.48
C GLU A 68 26.78 -19.37 -12.80
N GLN A 69 26.21 -18.22 -12.41
CA GLN A 69 24.83 -17.83 -12.71
C GLN A 69 24.81 -16.61 -13.64
N PHE A 70 23.88 -16.63 -14.58
CA PHE A 70 23.68 -15.60 -15.59
C PHE A 70 22.21 -15.20 -15.67
N GLU A 71 21.97 -13.93 -15.91
CA GLU A 71 20.65 -13.34 -16.10
C GLU A 71 20.39 -13.10 -17.60
N ILE A 72 19.20 -13.49 -18.05
CA ILE A 72 18.68 -13.18 -19.38
C ILE A 72 17.76 -11.97 -19.23
N ARG A 73 18.13 -10.83 -19.81
CA ARG A 73 17.39 -9.56 -19.73
C ARG A 73 16.71 -9.28 -21.06
N CYS A 74 15.40 -9.07 -21.01
CA CYS A 74 14.58 -8.86 -22.20
C CYS A 74 13.77 -7.55 -22.10
N PRO A 75 13.46 -6.91 -23.23
CA PRO A 75 12.53 -5.77 -23.29
C PRO A 75 11.20 -6.07 -22.59
N GLY A 76 10.61 -5.05 -21.97
CA GLY A 76 9.36 -5.19 -21.23
C GLY A 76 9.51 -5.76 -19.82
N TRP A 77 10.70 -6.23 -19.43
CA TRP A 77 10.99 -6.68 -18.07
C TRP A 77 11.82 -5.62 -17.34
N GLU A 78 11.37 -5.19 -16.16
CA GLU A 78 12.21 -4.36 -15.27
C GLU A 78 13.31 -5.18 -14.57
N ARG A 79 13.22 -6.52 -14.66
CA ARG A 79 14.17 -7.50 -14.13
C ARG A 79 14.68 -8.43 -15.23
N TYR A 80 15.43 -9.47 -14.86
CA TYR A 80 15.70 -10.58 -15.78
C TYR A 80 14.39 -11.30 -16.13
N ALA A 81 14.28 -11.75 -17.37
CA ALA A 81 13.22 -12.65 -17.82
C ALA A 81 13.51 -14.08 -17.39
N GLY A 82 14.78 -14.51 -17.43
CA GLY A 82 15.19 -15.86 -17.02
C GLY A 82 16.59 -15.91 -16.44
N LEU A 83 16.94 -17.05 -15.87
CA LEU A 83 18.25 -17.38 -15.32
C LEU A 83 18.82 -18.58 -16.06
N THR A 84 20.13 -18.57 -16.28
CA THR A 84 20.87 -19.73 -16.75
C THR A 84 22.12 -19.94 -15.92
N TRP A 85 22.52 -21.19 -15.75
CA TRP A 85 23.72 -21.56 -15.00
C TRP A 85 24.65 -22.39 -15.87
N ARG A 86 25.95 -22.27 -15.56
CA ARG A 86 27.03 -23.07 -16.13
C ARG A 86 27.94 -23.52 -15.00
N GLY A 87 28.29 -24.80 -14.96
CA GLY A 87 29.19 -25.32 -13.93
C GLY A 87 29.80 -26.66 -14.32
N ASP A 88 30.53 -27.24 -13.37
CA ASP A 88 31.06 -28.59 -13.52
C ASP A 88 29.95 -29.64 -13.30
N ILE A 89 30.05 -30.76 -14.01
CA ILE A 89 29.13 -31.89 -13.78
C ILE A 89 29.43 -32.48 -12.38
N PRO A 90 28.40 -32.70 -11.53
CA PRO A 90 28.60 -33.32 -10.23
C PRO A 90 29.31 -34.68 -10.32
N ARG A 91 30.35 -34.88 -9.49
CA ARG A 91 31.23 -36.08 -9.53
C ARG A 91 30.57 -37.40 -9.08
N SER A 92 29.30 -37.38 -8.67
CA SER A 92 28.62 -38.49 -8.00
C SER A 92 27.24 -38.75 -8.61
N THR A 93 27.06 -39.98 -9.09
CA THR A 93 25.85 -40.67 -9.61
C THR A 93 25.54 -40.56 -11.11
N SER A 94 25.38 -41.74 -11.74
CA SER A 94 24.49 -41.92 -12.88
C SER A 94 23.12 -41.31 -12.53
N SER A 95 22.59 -40.40 -13.34
CA SER A 95 21.34 -39.62 -13.11
C SER A 95 21.43 -38.29 -12.35
N TRP A 96 22.59 -37.62 -12.31
CA TRP A 96 22.72 -36.29 -11.70
C TRP A 96 21.71 -35.26 -12.25
N GLU A 97 21.34 -35.35 -13.54
CA GLU A 97 20.33 -34.47 -14.16
C GLU A 97 18.96 -34.66 -13.48
N GLN A 98 18.61 -35.91 -13.18
CA GLN A 98 17.34 -36.27 -12.53
C GLN A 98 17.27 -35.71 -11.11
N THR A 99 18.36 -35.88 -10.36
CA THR A 99 18.50 -35.31 -9.02
C THR A 99 18.43 -33.79 -9.07
N LEU A 100 19.12 -33.15 -10.02
CA LEU A 100 19.13 -31.69 -10.11
C LEU A 100 17.76 -31.11 -10.47
N ILE A 101 17.02 -31.75 -11.38
CA ILE A 101 15.73 -31.23 -11.87
C ILE A 101 14.54 -31.55 -10.93
N SER A 102 14.70 -32.53 -10.03
CA SER A 102 13.63 -33.03 -9.16
C SER A 102 13.90 -32.77 -7.68
N ASP A 103 15.13 -33.03 -7.22
CA ASP A 103 15.49 -33.21 -5.81
C ASP A 103 16.72 -32.37 -5.43
N SER A 104 16.72 -31.10 -5.82
CA SER A 104 17.77 -30.14 -5.50
C SER A 104 17.22 -28.85 -4.92
N ASP A 105 18.10 -28.01 -4.35
CA ASP A 105 17.69 -26.69 -3.89
C ASP A 105 17.20 -25.80 -5.04
N LEU A 106 17.76 -25.94 -6.25
CA LEU A 106 17.23 -25.32 -7.45
C LEU A 106 15.79 -25.79 -7.74
N ALA A 107 15.54 -27.09 -7.68
CA ALA A 107 14.20 -27.63 -7.92
C ALA A 107 13.18 -27.11 -6.89
N LYS A 108 13.60 -26.93 -5.62
CA LYS A 108 12.78 -26.29 -4.58
C LYS A 108 12.51 -24.82 -4.87
N THR A 109 13.53 -24.05 -5.28
CA THR A 109 13.36 -22.64 -5.69
C THR A 109 12.38 -22.53 -6.87
N VAL A 110 12.49 -23.40 -7.87
CA VAL A 110 11.57 -23.43 -9.01
C VAL A 110 10.15 -23.76 -8.57
N GLN A 111 9.96 -24.69 -7.63
CA GLN A 111 8.63 -25.01 -7.07
C GLN A 111 8.01 -23.86 -6.25
N ALA A 112 8.83 -22.97 -5.70
CA ALA A 112 8.35 -21.75 -5.05
C ALA A 112 7.80 -20.73 -6.06
N ASP A 113 8.31 -20.72 -7.29
CA ASP A 113 7.96 -19.76 -8.33
C ASP A 113 6.96 -20.30 -9.37
N ALA A 114 6.79 -21.62 -9.49
CA ALA A 114 5.91 -22.23 -10.46
C ALA A 114 5.40 -23.63 -10.08
N VAL A 115 4.28 -24.04 -10.68
CA VAL A 115 3.79 -25.41 -10.67
C VAL A 115 4.32 -26.14 -11.89
N CYS A 116 5.17 -27.16 -11.67
CA CYS A 116 5.84 -27.89 -12.73
C CYS A 116 5.33 -29.32 -12.88
N GLY A 117 5.18 -29.78 -14.13
CA GLY A 117 4.93 -31.18 -14.45
C GLY A 117 6.10 -32.11 -14.12
N ALA A 118 5.94 -33.39 -14.45
CA ALA A 118 7.00 -34.38 -14.33
C ALA A 118 8.17 -34.07 -15.29
N PRO A 119 9.42 -34.43 -14.92
CA PRO A 119 10.55 -34.37 -15.85
C PRO A 119 10.28 -35.19 -17.12
N GLU A 120 10.59 -34.61 -18.28
CA GLU A 120 10.49 -35.25 -19.59
C GLU A 120 11.83 -35.18 -20.32
N ALA A 121 12.18 -36.26 -21.01
CA ALA A 121 13.38 -36.29 -21.84
C ALA A 121 13.20 -35.42 -23.08
N THR A 122 14.20 -34.63 -23.41
CA THR A 122 14.24 -33.79 -24.61
C THR A 122 15.65 -33.77 -25.19
N ARG A 123 15.82 -33.07 -26.32
CA ARG A 123 17.12 -32.85 -26.95
C ARG A 123 17.37 -31.37 -27.21
N ILE A 124 18.58 -30.93 -26.87
CA ILE A 124 19.10 -29.60 -27.19
C ILE A 124 20.20 -29.70 -28.25
N LEU A 125 20.54 -28.59 -28.90
CA LEU A 125 21.64 -28.53 -29.88
C LEU A 125 21.58 -29.66 -30.92
N ASN A 126 20.36 -29.91 -31.43
CA ASN A 126 20.01 -30.93 -32.41
C ASN A 126 20.18 -32.40 -32.02
N ASP A 127 20.89 -32.77 -30.95
CA ASP A 127 20.92 -34.18 -30.50
C ASP A 127 21.44 -34.45 -29.07
N GLN A 128 21.81 -33.42 -28.31
CA GLN A 128 22.33 -33.61 -26.96
C GLN A 128 21.19 -33.93 -25.98
N PRO A 129 21.29 -35.02 -25.18
CA PRO A 129 20.29 -35.34 -24.18
C PRO A 129 20.11 -34.21 -23.15
N ALA A 130 18.85 -33.94 -22.81
CA ALA A 130 18.49 -33.02 -21.75
C ALA A 130 17.23 -33.51 -21.04
N LEU A 131 17.05 -33.06 -19.80
CA LEU A 131 15.78 -33.17 -19.08
C LEU A 131 15.12 -31.80 -19.04
N ALA A 132 13.81 -31.77 -19.29
CA ALA A 132 13.01 -30.57 -19.18
C ALA A 132 11.83 -30.79 -18.23
N ARG A 133 11.36 -29.71 -17.61
CA ARG A 133 10.06 -29.64 -16.96
C ARG A 133 9.30 -28.46 -17.54
N ARG A 134 8.08 -28.72 -17.99
CA ARG A 134 7.10 -27.68 -18.30
C ARG A 134 6.47 -27.17 -17.01
N CYS A 135 6.47 -25.87 -16.84
CA CYS A 135 6.01 -25.19 -15.66
C CYS A 135 5.01 -24.09 -16.00
N LEU A 136 4.08 -23.83 -15.08
CA LEU A 136 3.21 -22.66 -15.10
C LEU A 136 3.59 -21.77 -13.92
N SER A 137 3.98 -20.53 -14.21
CA SER A 137 4.39 -19.57 -13.17
C SER A 137 3.29 -19.37 -12.13
N ASN A 138 3.67 -19.27 -10.86
CA ASN A 138 2.74 -18.95 -9.78
C ASN A 138 2.15 -17.55 -9.98
N ASN A 139 2.85 -16.64 -10.65
CA ASN A 139 2.35 -15.31 -11.00
C ASN A 139 1.89 -15.30 -12.45
N GLY A 140 0.58 -15.28 -12.68
CA GLY A 140 -0.03 -15.22 -14.00
C GLY A 140 -0.18 -16.56 -14.75
N GLY A 141 0.40 -17.67 -14.28
CA GLY A 141 0.23 -18.98 -14.94
C GLY A 141 0.83 -19.04 -16.34
N PHE A 142 1.96 -18.36 -16.55
CA PHE A 142 2.65 -18.32 -17.84
C PHE A 142 3.58 -19.53 -18.04
N PRO A 143 3.84 -19.94 -19.29
CA PRO A 143 4.69 -21.08 -19.59
C PRO A 143 6.16 -20.80 -19.29
N TYR A 144 6.73 -21.57 -18.37
CA TYR A 144 8.15 -21.59 -18.02
C TYR A 144 8.75 -22.95 -18.33
N LEU A 145 10.07 -22.97 -18.51
CA LEU A 145 10.86 -24.19 -18.67
C LEU A 145 11.98 -24.22 -17.62
N LEU A 146 12.11 -25.37 -16.96
CA LEU A 146 13.33 -25.76 -16.27
C LEU A 146 14.03 -26.81 -17.13
N ILE A 147 15.26 -26.55 -17.57
CA ILE A 147 16.03 -27.48 -18.39
C ILE A 147 17.37 -27.75 -17.72
N VAL A 148 17.80 -29.01 -17.71
CA VAL A 148 19.12 -29.46 -17.26
C VAL A 148 19.76 -30.29 -18.35
N SER A 149 21.01 -29.99 -18.70
CA SER A 149 21.77 -30.78 -19.67
C SER A 149 23.27 -30.77 -19.36
N GLY A 150 23.93 -31.89 -19.63
CA GLY A 150 25.38 -32.00 -19.65
C GLY A 150 25.92 -31.93 -21.07
N VAL A 151 26.78 -30.96 -21.38
CA VAL A 151 27.40 -30.81 -22.70
C VAL A 151 28.91 -30.62 -22.53
N ALA A 152 29.71 -31.43 -23.23
CA ALA A 152 31.17 -31.36 -23.22
C ALA A 152 31.78 -31.25 -21.80
N ASN A 153 31.35 -32.14 -20.90
CA ASN A 153 31.78 -32.21 -19.49
C ASN A 153 31.41 -31.00 -18.62
N ARG A 154 30.41 -30.20 -19.03
CA ARG A 154 29.85 -29.10 -18.25
C ARG A 154 28.34 -29.24 -18.07
N ALA A 155 27.86 -28.83 -16.90
CA ALA A 155 26.45 -28.76 -16.58
C ALA A 155 25.88 -27.39 -17.00
N PHE A 156 24.73 -27.41 -17.67
CA PHE A 156 23.98 -26.23 -18.05
C PHE A 156 22.54 -26.34 -17.57
N VAL A 157 22.01 -25.22 -17.09
CA VAL A 157 20.65 -25.13 -16.58
C VAL A 157 19.97 -23.89 -17.12
N LEU A 158 18.68 -24.00 -17.48
CA LEU A 158 17.81 -22.87 -17.78
C LEU A 158 16.62 -22.86 -16.82
N TRP A 159 16.28 -21.69 -16.29
CA TRP A 159 15.02 -21.41 -15.62
C TRP A 159 14.43 -20.11 -16.15
N GLY A 160 13.29 -20.15 -16.82
CA GLY A 160 12.65 -18.92 -17.32
C GLY A 160 11.45 -19.17 -18.23
N PRO A 161 10.83 -18.10 -18.76
CA PRO A 161 9.78 -18.18 -19.77
C PRO A 161 10.23 -19.06 -20.92
N ALA A 162 9.32 -19.88 -21.45
CA ALA A 162 9.65 -20.76 -22.56
C ALA A 162 10.27 -20.00 -23.76
N HIS A 163 9.95 -18.72 -23.94
CA HIS A 163 10.50 -17.84 -24.97
C HIS A 163 12.02 -17.78 -25.03
N VAL A 164 12.72 -17.91 -23.90
CA VAL A 164 14.18 -17.72 -23.86
C VAL A 164 14.97 -18.98 -24.22
N ALA A 165 14.29 -20.08 -24.57
CA ALA A 165 14.88 -21.32 -25.03
C ALA A 165 15.96 -21.17 -26.11
N PRO A 166 15.77 -20.40 -27.21
CA PRO A 166 16.81 -20.25 -28.23
C PRO A 166 18.09 -19.57 -27.72
N LEU A 167 17.94 -18.63 -26.77
CA LEU A 167 19.06 -17.94 -26.15
C LEU A 167 19.90 -18.89 -25.30
N PHE A 168 19.26 -19.86 -24.64
CA PHE A 168 19.95 -20.87 -23.84
C PHE A 168 20.85 -21.76 -24.70
N GLU A 169 20.38 -22.27 -25.83
CA GLU A 169 21.22 -23.05 -26.74
C GLU A 169 22.40 -22.25 -27.27
N SER A 170 22.16 -20.99 -27.67
CA SER A 170 23.23 -20.11 -28.11
C SER A 170 24.22 -19.79 -26.98
N PHE A 171 23.75 -19.69 -25.74
CA PHE A 171 24.59 -19.49 -24.56
C PHE A 171 25.50 -20.69 -24.30
N ILE A 172 24.98 -21.92 -24.46
CA ILE A 172 25.77 -23.15 -24.36
C ILE A 172 26.87 -23.13 -25.42
N LEU A 173 26.54 -22.91 -26.69
CA LEU A 173 27.52 -22.89 -27.78
C LEU A 173 28.62 -21.84 -27.57
N THR A 174 28.24 -20.65 -27.14
CA THR A 174 29.20 -19.57 -26.84
C THR A 174 30.08 -19.93 -25.65
N SER A 175 29.54 -20.63 -24.65
CA SER A 175 30.26 -21.09 -23.47
C SER A 175 31.27 -22.21 -23.75
N LEU A 176 31.19 -22.83 -24.92
CA LEU A 176 32.03 -23.95 -25.36
C LEU A 176 33.13 -23.52 -26.34
N GLN A 177 33.23 -22.23 -26.71
CA GLN A 177 34.25 -21.78 -27.67
C GLN A 177 35.68 -22.04 -27.14
N GLY A 178 36.39 -22.95 -27.82
CA GLY A 178 37.64 -23.60 -27.42
C GLY A 178 37.64 -25.11 -27.67
N SER A 179 36.46 -25.75 -27.66
CA SER A 179 36.23 -27.08 -28.26
C SER A 179 35.74 -26.93 -29.69
N GLU A 180 36.17 -27.80 -30.61
CA GLU A 180 35.87 -27.75 -32.05
C GLU A 180 34.42 -27.34 -32.36
N GLN A 181 34.27 -26.35 -33.25
CA GLN A 181 33.02 -25.72 -33.63
C GLN A 181 31.98 -26.73 -34.15
N ALA A 182 30.94 -26.99 -33.36
CA ALA A 182 29.71 -27.56 -33.89
C ALA A 182 28.85 -26.44 -34.49
N VAL A 183 28.90 -26.30 -35.82
CA VAL A 183 27.90 -25.56 -36.59
C VAL A 183 26.55 -26.24 -36.36
N LEU A 184 25.53 -25.51 -35.90
CA LEU A 184 24.16 -26.02 -35.84
C LEU A 184 23.66 -26.27 -37.27
N PRO A 185 23.36 -27.52 -37.69
CA PRO A 185 22.58 -27.75 -38.90
C PRO A 185 21.17 -27.20 -38.70
N GLY A 186 20.54 -26.73 -39.77
CA GLY A 186 19.29 -25.95 -39.78
C GLY A 186 17.99 -26.65 -39.34
N SER A 187 18.00 -27.57 -38.37
CA SER A 187 16.80 -28.06 -37.69
C SER A 187 16.56 -27.34 -36.37
N ARG A 188 15.30 -27.07 -36.00
CA ARG A 188 14.93 -26.64 -34.65
C ARG A 188 15.08 -27.83 -33.69
N SER A 189 15.71 -27.63 -32.53
CA SER A 189 15.83 -28.67 -31.52
C SER A 189 14.45 -29.05 -30.92
N GLN A 190 14.36 -30.25 -30.32
CA GLN A 190 13.14 -30.70 -29.65
C GLN A 190 12.74 -29.77 -28.51
N MET A 191 13.71 -29.19 -27.81
CA MET A 191 13.50 -28.22 -26.75
C MET A 191 12.91 -26.91 -27.28
N ILE A 192 13.41 -26.37 -28.40
CA ILE A 192 12.83 -25.17 -29.02
C ILE A 192 11.39 -25.47 -29.50
N ALA A 193 11.14 -26.64 -30.08
CA ALA A 193 9.79 -27.04 -30.47
C ALA A 193 8.83 -27.13 -29.26
N LEU A 194 9.31 -27.66 -28.13
CA LEU A 194 8.57 -27.69 -26.87
C LEU A 194 8.23 -26.27 -26.38
N ALA A 195 9.20 -25.36 -26.44
CA ALA A 195 9.01 -23.97 -26.08
C ALA A 195 7.98 -23.27 -26.99
N GLU A 196 8.05 -23.49 -28.30
CA GLU A 196 7.10 -22.93 -29.27
C GLU A 196 5.65 -23.38 -29.01
N GLN A 197 5.47 -24.66 -28.72
CA GLN A 197 4.15 -25.19 -28.32
C GLN A 197 3.64 -24.55 -27.03
N ALA A 198 4.54 -24.30 -26.07
CA ALA A 198 4.18 -23.71 -24.79
C ALA A 198 3.79 -22.22 -24.90
N VAL A 199 4.47 -21.44 -25.73
CA VAL A 199 4.21 -20.00 -25.89
C VAL A 199 3.10 -19.66 -26.88
N ALA A 200 2.63 -20.63 -27.68
CA ALA A 200 1.53 -20.44 -28.61
C ALA A 200 0.43 -21.50 -28.43
N PRO A 201 -0.13 -21.66 -27.22
CA PRO A 201 -1.17 -22.67 -26.98
C PRO A 201 -2.40 -22.35 -27.85
N GLY A 202 -2.82 -23.30 -28.68
CA GLY A 202 -3.94 -23.11 -29.61
C GLY A 202 -3.71 -22.04 -30.68
N GLY A 203 -2.46 -21.69 -30.98
CA GLY A 203 -2.09 -20.76 -32.06
C GLY A 203 -2.09 -19.27 -31.69
N ARG A 204 -2.44 -18.90 -30.45
CA ARG A 204 -2.32 -17.52 -29.95
C ARG A 204 -0.98 -17.34 -29.26
N ALA A 205 -0.10 -16.54 -29.83
CA ALA A 205 1.22 -16.28 -29.26
C ALA A 205 1.14 -15.43 -27.98
N ILE A 206 1.80 -15.89 -26.93
CA ILE A 206 2.05 -15.18 -25.68
C ILE A 206 3.24 -14.25 -25.91
N GLY A 207 3.07 -12.95 -25.71
CA GLY A 207 4.16 -11.98 -25.88
C GLY A 207 5.11 -11.95 -24.68
N LEU A 208 6.42 -12.08 -24.92
CA LEU A 208 7.43 -12.02 -23.84
C LEU A 208 7.46 -10.66 -23.15
N GLU A 209 7.34 -9.56 -23.90
CA GLU A 209 7.31 -8.21 -23.33
C GLU A 209 6.05 -8.00 -22.47
N ASP A 210 4.91 -8.53 -22.92
CA ASP A 210 3.65 -8.44 -22.18
C ASP A 210 3.71 -9.20 -20.84
N MET A 211 4.37 -10.36 -20.81
CA MET A 211 4.64 -11.10 -19.57
C MET A 211 5.49 -10.28 -18.59
N GLY A 212 6.50 -9.58 -19.10
CA GLY A 212 7.33 -8.69 -18.29
C GLY A 212 6.53 -7.53 -17.70
N GLN A 213 5.74 -6.85 -18.54
CA GLN A 213 4.88 -5.75 -18.11
C GLN A 213 3.85 -6.19 -17.07
N PHE A 214 3.23 -7.36 -17.26
CA PHE A 214 2.34 -7.95 -16.27
C PHE A 214 3.05 -8.12 -14.92
N THR A 215 4.23 -8.74 -14.92
CA THR A 215 4.97 -9.06 -13.69
C THR A 215 5.29 -7.80 -12.90
N THR A 216 5.77 -6.75 -13.58
CA THR A 216 6.03 -5.45 -12.96
C THR A 216 4.75 -4.83 -12.37
N LEU A 217 3.64 -4.81 -13.13
CA LEU A 217 2.39 -4.23 -12.66
C LEU A 217 1.80 -5.00 -11.46
N ASP A 218 1.89 -6.32 -11.47
CA ASP A 218 1.46 -7.19 -10.38
C ASP A 218 2.24 -6.90 -9.10
N GLU A 219 3.58 -6.85 -9.17
CA GLU A 219 4.43 -6.53 -8.01
C GLU A 219 4.25 -5.09 -7.51
N LEU A 220 4.14 -4.11 -8.40
CA LEU A 220 3.85 -2.73 -7.99
C LEU A 220 2.48 -2.64 -7.31
N SER A 221 1.48 -3.39 -7.77
CA SER A 221 0.14 -3.38 -7.16
C SER A 221 0.19 -3.79 -5.68
N THR A 222 0.99 -4.80 -5.32
CA THR A 222 1.11 -5.26 -3.93
C THR A 222 1.87 -4.27 -3.07
N LEU A 223 2.94 -3.66 -3.59
CA LEU A 223 3.69 -2.63 -2.88
C LEU A 223 2.83 -1.41 -2.56
N TYR A 224 2.06 -0.94 -3.54
CA TYR A 224 1.14 0.19 -3.32
C TYR A 224 0.03 -0.18 -2.33
N ASN A 225 -0.40 -1.45 -2.28
CA ASN A 225 -1.33 -1.93 -1.25
C ASN A 225 -0.70 -1.89 0.16
N SER A 226 0.51 -2.43 0.35
CA SER A 226 1.23 -2.37 1.64
C SER A 226 1.52 -0.92 2.05
N ALA A 227 1.76 -0.03 1.08
CA ALA A 227 1.86 1.41 1.31
C ALA A 227 0.50 2.13 1.42
N LYS A 228 -0.61 1.39 1.61
CA LYS A 228 -1.99 1.88 1.79
C LYS A 228 -2.52 2.82 0.69
N ASN A 229 -1.87 2.82 -0.47
CA ASN A 229 -2.33 3.49 -1.68
C ASN A 229 -3.26 2.58 -2.48
N HIS A 230 -4.43 2.33 -1.92
CA HIS A 230 -5.43 1.40 -2.45
C HIS A 230 -5.91 1.75 -3.86
N GLN A 231 -5.99 3.05 -4.18
CA GLN A 231 -6.41 3.51 -5.51
C GLN A 231 -5.37 3.14 -6.57
N ARG A 232 -4.09 3.40 -6.30
CA ARG A 232 -3.01 3.05 -7.23
C ARG A 232 -2.83 1.54 -7.35
N ALA A 233 -2.94 0.81 -6.23
CA ALA A 233 -2.94 -0.64 -6.23
C ALA A 233 -4.05 -1.22 -7.12
N LEU A 234 -5.27 -0.68 -7.02
CA LEU A 234 -6.41 -1.08 -7.87
C LEU A 234 -6.14 -0.84 -9.36
N GLU A 235 -5.67 0.35 -9.72
CA GLU A 235 -5.36 0.71 -11.11
C GLU A 235 -4.29 -0.22 -11.72
N LEU A 236 -3.24 -0.52 -10.96
CA LEU A 236 -2.16 -1.40 -11.40
C LEU A 236 -2.64 -2.85 -11.54
N ALA A 237 -3.42 -3.35 -10.58
CA ALA A 237 -4.01 -4.68 -10.64
C ALA A 237 -4.98 -4.84 -11.82
N GLN A 238 -5.77 -3.81 -12.14
CA GLN A 238 -6.65 -3.80 -13.31
C GLN A 238 -5.86 -3.88 -14.62
N ARG A 239 -4.79 -3.08 -14.76
CA ARG A 239 -3.93 -3.12 -15.95
C ARG A 239 -3.19 -4.46 -16.08
N ALA A 240 -2.72 -5.03 -14.98
CA ALA A 240 -2.16 -6.38 -14.98
C ALA A 240 -3.20 -7.40 -15.44
N LEU A 241 -4.46 -7.29 -15.00
CA LEU A 241 -5.52 -8.19 -15.40
C LEU A 241 -5.84 -8.04 -16.89
N GLU A 242 -5.91 -6.82 -17.41
CA GLU A 242 -6.11 -6.56 -18.84
C GLU A 242 -5.03 -7.22 -19.71
N ILE A 243 -3.76 -7.12 -19.31
CA ILE A 243 -2.65 -7.79 -20.00
C ILE A 243 -2.82 -9.31 -19.90
N HIS A 244 -3.09 -9.84 -18.70
CA HIS A 244 -3.27 -11.27 -18.48
C HIS A 244 -4.42 -11.84 -19.32
N GLU A 245 -5.58 -11.21 -19.30
CA GLU A 245 -6.76 -11.63 -20.06
C GLU A 245 -6.55 -11.50 -21.57
N ARG A 246 -5.77 -10.51 -22.01
CA ARG A 246 -5.36 -10.39 -23.41
C ARG A 246 -4.43 -11.53 -23.82
N ILE A 247 -3.50 -11.95 -22.97
CA ILE A 247 -2.56 -13.02 -23.31
C ILE A 247 -3.22 -14.40 -23.21
N ASN A 248 -3.79 -14.71 -22.04
CA ASN A 248 -4.25 -16.05 -21.67
C ASN A 248 -5.77 -16.24 -21.85
N GLY A 249 -6.56 -15.16 -21.85
CA GLY A 249 -8.03 -15.20 -21.97
C GLY A 249 -8.77 -14.84 -20.66
N VAL A 250 -10.02 -14.39 -20.79
CA VAL A 250 -10.83 -13.77 -19.71
C VAL A 250 -11.31 -14.71 -18.59
N ASN A 251 -11.17 -16.02 -18.76
CA ASN A 251 -11.67 -17.05 -17.80
C ASN A 251 -10.60 -18.04 -17.36
N GLN A 252 -9.33 -17.64 -17.42
CA GLN A 252 -8.24 -18.51 -17.04
C GLN A 252 -8.14 -18.63 -15.51
N PRO A 253 -8.00 -19.84 -14.96
CA PRO A 253 -7.89 -20.01 -13.50
C PRO A 253 -6.77 -19.18 -12.87
N SER A 254 -5.66 -18.99 -13.59
CA SER A 254 -4.49 -18.22 -13.15
C SER A 254 -4.72 -16.72 -13.00
N SER A 255 -5.84 -16.16 -13.46
CA SER A 255 -6.21 -14.76 -13.20
C SER A 255 -6.99 -14.58 -11.90
N GLY A 256 -7.46 -15.68 -11.28
CA GLY A 256 -8.37 -15.64 -10.14
C GLY A 256 -7.81 -14.88 -8.93
N TYR A 257 -6.51 -15.05 -8.62
CA TYR A 257 -5.86 -14.32 -7.52
C TYR A 257 -5.87 -12.80 -7.75
N LEU A 258 -5.65 -12.36 -8.99
CA LEU A 258 -5.62 -10.95 -9.34
C LEU A 258 -7.02 -10.33 -9.29
N VAL A 259 -8.04 -11.07 -9.75
CA VAL A 259 -9.44 -10.69 -9.58
C VAL A 259 -9.81 -10.58 -8.10
N ALA A 260 -9.32 -11.51 -7.25
CA ALA A 260 -9.53 -11.46 -5.81
C ALA A 260 -8.88 -10.23 -5.17
N ARG A 261 -7.67 -9.86 -5.61
CA ARG A 261 -7.00 -8.63 -5.15
C ARG A 261 -7.74 -7.37 -5.58
N ILE A 262 -8.23 -7.32 -6.82
CA ILE A 262 -9.10 -6.22 -7.29
C ILE A 262 -10.36 -6.13 -6.43
N ALA A 263 -11.00 -7.26 -6.09
CA ALA A 263 -12.14 -7.31 -5.19
C ALA A 263 -11.79 -6.74 -3.80
N HIS A 264 -10.61 -7.09 -3.28
CA HIS A 264 -10.10 -6.58 -2.02
C HIS A 264 -9.93 -5.05 -2.04
N GLU A 265 -9.31 -4.47 -3.07
CA GLU A 265 -9.19 -3.01 -3.19
C GLU A 265 -10.56 -2.34 -3.36
N LEU A 266 -11.43 -2.92 -4.18
CA LEU A 266 -12.80 -2.43 -4.36
C LEU A 266 -13.60 -2.48 -3.05
N SER A 267 -13.34 -3.41 -2.13
CA SER A 267 -14.08 -3.49 -0.85
C SER A 267 -13.99 -2.20 -0.03
N ARG A 268 -12.91 -1.43 -0.21
CA ARG A 268 -12.65 -0.16 0.47
C ARG A 268 -13.29 1.04 -0.22
N VAL A 269 -13.45 0.97 -1.55
CA VAL A 269 -13.84 2.12 -2.39
C VAL A 269 -15.27 1.97 -2.94
N GLN A 270 -15.65 0.77 -3.37
CA GLN A 270 -16.90 0.43 -4.06
C GLN A 270 -17.39 -0.97 -3.65
N PRO A 271 -17.97 -1.13 -2.45
CA PRO A 271 -18.27 -2.47 -1.90
C PRO A 271 -19.29 -3.28 -2.71
N GLY A 272 -20.20 -2.62 -3.44
CA GLY A 272 -21.12 -3.31 -4.34
C GLY A 272 -20.42 -4.02 -5.50
N LEU A 273 -19.35 -3.44 -6.06
CA LEU A 273 -18.55 -4.07 -7.11
C LEU A 273 -17.61 -5.15 -6.55
N ALA A 274 -17.12 -4.97 -5.33
CA ALA A 274 -16.25 -5.93 -4.67
C ALA A 274 -16.87 -7.33 -4.59
N GLN A 275 -18.16 -7.43 -4.23
CA GLN A 275 -18.84 -8.72 -4.11
C GLN A 275 -18.90 -9.47 -5.45
N ALA A 276 -19.21 -8.77 -6.55
CA ALA A 276 -19.22 -9.38 -7.88
C ALA A 276 -17.83 -9.89 -8.29
N MET A 277 -16.77 -9.14 -7.94
CA MET A 277 -15.40 -9.55 -8.22
C MET A 277 -14.96 -10.74 -7.36
N PHE A 278 -15.37 -10.81 -6.08
CA PHE A 278 -15.11 -12.00 -5.26
C PHE A 278 -15.79 -13.26 -5.84
N GLN A 279 -17.04 -13.15 -6.30
CA GLN A 279 -17.74 -14.25 -6.95
C GLN A 279 -17.04 -14.71 -8.23
N ARG A 280 -16.58 -13.75 -9.06
CA ARG A 280 -15.79 -14.04 -10.25
C ARG A 280 -14.48 -14.75 -9.87
N ALA A 281 -13.73 -14.22 -8.91
CA ALA A 281 -12.48 -14.82 -8.46
C ALA A 281 -12.69 -16.25 -7.98
N GLU A 282 -13.73 -16.50 -7.18
CA GLU A 282 -14.07 -17.84 -6.69
C GLU A 282 -14.33 -18.83 -7.82
N SER A 283 -15.05 -18.41 -8.87
CA SER A 283 -15.30 -19.26 -10.04
C SER A 283 -14.03 -19.63 -10.82
N LEU A 284 -13.03 -18.74 -10.81
CA LEU A 284 -11.75 -18.95 -11.50
C LEU A 284 -10.83 -19.84 -10.68
N VAL A 285 -10.63 -19.53 -9.40
CA VAL A 285 -9.68 -20.28 -8.55
C VAL A 285 -10.13 -21.71 -8.29
N LYS A 286 -11.45 -22.01 -8.33
CA LYS A 286 -11.99 -23.38 -8.22
C LYS A 286 -11.34 -24.39 -9.18
N ASN A 287 -10.92 -23.93 -10.35
CA ASN A 287 -10.28 -24.75 -11.37
C ASN A 287 -8.76 -24.54 -11.45
N SER A 288 -8.16 -23.78 -10.52
CA SER A 288 -6.72 -23.55 -10.51
C SER A 288 -5.98 -24.76 -9.95
N SER A 289 -4.92 -25.17 -10.64
CA SER A 289 -3.96 -26.15 -10.13
C SER A 289 -3.07 -25.58 -9.02
N ASN A 290 -3.04 -24.24 -8.86
CA ASN A 290 -2.25 -23.58 -7.84
C ASN A 290 -3.07 -23.33 -6.58
N ARG A 291 -2.76 -24.07 -5.51
CA ARG A 291 -3.44 -23.94 -4.21
C ARG A 291 -3.26 -22.56 -3.56
N ALA A 292 -2.19 -21.83 -3.88
CA ALA A 292 -1.97 -20.48 -3.37
C ALA A 292 -3.07 -19.50 -3.82
N ASP A 293 -3.70 -19.74 -4.98
CA ASP A 293 -4.80 -18.88 -5.48
C ASP A 293 -6.03 -18.95 -4.57
N TRP A 294 -6.33 -20.14 -4.06
CA TRP A 294 -7.41 -20.33 -3.10
C TRP A 294 -7.10 -19.71 -1.74
N ALA A 295 -5.90 -19.93 -1.22
CA ALA A 295 -5.48 -19.36 0.06
C ALA A 295 -5.54 -17.82 0.04
N GLU A 296 -5.09 -17.20 -1.05
CA GLU A 296 -5.10 -15.75 -1.24
C GLU A 296 -6.53 -15.20 -1.42
N LEU A 297 -7.41 -15.88 -2.16
CA LEU A 297 -8.82 -15.49 -2.23
C LEU A 297 -9.48 -15.48 -0.84
N LEU A 298 -9.29 -16.56 -0.08
CA LEU A 298 -9.91 -16.72 1.23
C LEU A 298 -9.44 -15.64 2.21
N VAL A 299 -8.16 -15.26 2.19
CA VAL A 299 -7.68 -14.20 3.08
C VAL A 299 -8.27 -12.83 2.73
N TYR A 300 -8.43 -12.52 1.43
CA TYR A 300 -9.09 -11.30 1.01
C TYR A 300 -10.58 -11.28 1.39
N GLN A 301 -11.27 -12.42 1.30
CA GLN A 301 -12.65 -12.57 1.80
C GLN A 301 -12.72 -12.43 3.32
N ALA A 302 -11.74 -12.95 4.07
CA ALA A 302 -11.65 -12.82 5.52
C ALA A 302 -11.50 -11.36 5.95
N TRP A 303 -10.60 -10.61 5.32
CA TRP A 303 -10.43 -9.18 5.57
C TRP A 303 -11.67 -8.37 5.20
N ASN A 304 -12.38 -8.73 4.12
CA ASN A 304 -13.65 -8.12 3.78
C ASN A 304 -14.72 -8.42 4.85
N ALA A 305 -14.82 -9.67 5.33
CA ALA A 305 -15.74 -10.05 6.40
C ALA A 305 -15.47 -9.26 7.69
N LEU A 306 -14.20 -9.11 8.11
CA LEU A 306 -13.82 -8.25 9.25
C LEU A 306 -14.26 -6.79 9.05
N ARG A 307 -14.06 -6.24 7.85
CA ARG A 307 -14.44 -4.86 7.52
C ARG A 307 -15.94 -4.62 7.75
N TRP A 308 -16.77 -5.63 7.48
CA TRP A 308 -18.22 -5.56 7.66
C TRP A 308 -18.71 -6.14 8.99
N GLY A 309 -17.79 -6.48 9.90
CA GLY A 309 -18.08 -6.93 11.25
C GLY A 309 -18.44 -8.41 11.39
N ASP A 310 -18.32 -9.21 10.33
CA ASP A 310 -18.57 -10.66 10.39
C ASP A 310 -17.30 -11.41 10.83
N GLN A 311 -17.06 -11.39 12.14
CA GLN A 311 -15.90 -12.01 12.77
C GLN A 311 -15.87 -13.53 12.62
N ARG A 312 -17.05 -14.19 12.65
CA ARG A 312 -17.13 -15.66 12.52
C ARG A 312 -16.74 -16.11 11.13
N GLN A 313 -17.29 -15.46 10.10
CA GLN A 313 -16.96 -15.80 8.72
C GLN A 313 -15.50 -15.48 8.41
N ALA A 314 -14.97 -14.38 8.97
CA ALA A 314 -13.56 -14.05 8.83
C ALA A 314 -12.64 -15.14 9.40
N GLU A 315 -12.91 -15.62 10.62
CA GLU A 315 -12.13 -16.68 11.25
C GLU A 315 -12.18 -17.98 10.43
N GLN A 316 -13.36 -18.35 9.91
CA GLN A 316 -13.52 -19.54 9.07
C GLN A 316 -12.68 -19.45 7.79
N TYR A 317 -12.71 -18.32 7.10
CA TYR A 317 -11.90 -18.11 5.90
C TYR A 317 -10.39 -18.11 6.22
N ALA A 318 -9.97 -17.52 7.34
CA ALA A 318 -8.58 -17.53 7.77
C ALA A 318 -8.08 -18.95 8.08
N ARG A 319 -8.87 -19.76 8.80
CA ARG A 319 -8.55 -21.18 9.06
C ARG A 319 -8.39 -21.98 7.77
N GLN A 320 -9.34 -21.85 6.84
CA GLN A 320 -9.27 -22.54 5.54
C GLN A 320 -8.05 -22.10 4.72
N SER A 321 -7.74 -20.80 4.70
CA SER A 321 -6.55 -20.27 4.03
C SER A 321 -5.26 -20.82 4.63
N GLN A 322 -5.20 -20.93 5.96
CA GLN A 322 -4.07 -21.50 6.68
C GLN A 322 -3.88 -22.98 6.37
N GLU A 323 -4.95 -23.77 6.42
CA GLU A 323 -4.92 -25.21 6.09
C GLU A 323 -4.41 -25.44 4.66
N LEU A 324 -4.89 -24.65 3.70
CA LEU A 324 -4.42 -24.71 2.32
C LEU A 324 -2.96 -24.28 2.16
N SER A 325 -2.50 -23.31 2.95
CA SER A 325 -1.12 -22.84 2.96
C SER A 325 -0.15 -23.80 3.66
N GLN A 326 -0.67 -24.77 4.43
CA GLN A 326 0.09 -25.78 5.17
C GLN A 326 0.01 -27.17 4.54
N ALA A 327 -0.93 -27.42 3.63
CA ALA A 327 -1.13 -28.72 3.01
C ALA A 327 0.10 -29.17 2.18
N SER A 328 0.46 -30.45 2.23
CA SER A 328 1.55 -31.02 1.42
C SER A 328 1.37 -30.70 -0.07
N GLY A 329 2.39 -30.14 -0.71
CA GLY A 329 2.34 -29.72 -2.12
C GLY A 329 1.76 -28.30 -2.34
N SER A 330 1.34 -27.60 -1.29
CA SER A 330 1.20 -26.14 -1.36
C SER A 330 2.61 -25.54 -1.42
N GLY A 331 2.91 -24.84 -2.52
CA GLY A 331 4.25 -24.29 -2.75
C GLY A 331 4.63 -23.29 -1.64
N THR A 332 5.90 -23.27 -1.27
CA THR A 332 6.50 -22.21 -0.43
C THR A 332 6.67 -20.96 -1.27
N SER A 333 5.58 -20.39 -1.80
CA SER A 333 5.61 -19.21 -2.66
C SER A 333 5.50 -17.92 -1.85
N VAL A 334 5.94 -16.81 -2.45
CA VAL A 334 5.74 -15.46 -1.87
C VAL A 334 4.24 -15.17 -1.63
N ARG A 335 3.33 -15.69 -2.47
CA ARG A 335 1.87 -15.52 -2.30
C ARG A 335 1.30 -16.36 -1.15
N THR A 336 1.86 -17.54 -0.91
CA THR A 336 1.54 -18.36 0.27
C THR A 336 1.95 -17.62 1.55
N ALA A 337 3.15 -17.02 1.58
CA ALA A 337 3.61 -16.21 2.69
C ALA A 337 2.71 -14.98 2.94
N HIS A 338 2.29 -14.29 1.87
CA HIS A 338 1.34 -13.18 1.99
C HIS A 338 -0.02 -13.61 2.54
N SER A 339 -0.53 -14.76 2.11
CA SER A 339 -1.77 -15.32 2.64
C SER A 339 -1.67 -15.59 4.15
N LEU A 340 -0.51 -16.10 4.61
CA LEU A 340 -0.24 -16.31 6.03
C LEU A 340 -0.14 -15.00 6.83
N ILE A 341 0.38 -13.91 6.25
CA ILE A 341 0.30 -12.58 6.88
C ILE A 341 -1.16 -12.21 7.10
N GLY A 342 -2.01 -12.32 6.08
CA GLY A 342 -3.40 -11.95 6.23
C GLY A 342 -4.20 -12.86 7.16
N VAL A 343 -3.87 -14.15 7.23
CA VAL A 343 -4.38 -15.06 8.27
C VAL A 343 -4.00 -14.53 9.66
N GLY A 344 -2.73 -14.16 9.85
CA GLY A 344 -2.25 -13.54 11.07
C GLY A 344 -2.99 -12.25 11.41
N ASP A 345 -3.28 -11.41 10.43
CA ASP A 345 -4.03 -10.16 10.61
C ASP A 345 -5.44 -10.43 11.12
N VAL A 346 -6.09 -11.47 10.59
CA VAL A 346 -7.42 -11.89 11.04
C VAL A 346 -7.36 -12.35 12.49
N TYR A 347 -6.44 -13.24 12.83
CA TYR A 347 -6.29 -13.72 14.22
C TYR A 347 -5.91 -12.58 15.17
N LEU A 348 -5.05 -11.65 14.77
CA LEU A 348 -4.69 -10.47 15.57
C LEU A 348 -5.91 -9.56 15.82
N ALA A 349 -6.76 -9.36 14.81
CA ALA A 349 -8.01 -8.59 14.96
C ALA A 349 -9.02 -9.28 15.90
N LEU A 350 -9.02 -10.62 15.92
CA LEU A 350 -9.83 -11.44 16.84
C LEU A 350 -9.17 -11.67 18.21
N ASN A 351 -7.99 -11.08 18.43
CA ASN A 351 -7.18 -11.23 19.65
C ASN A 351 -6.72 -12.67 19.94
N GLN A 352 -6.61 -13.49 18.91
CA GLN A 352 -6.03 -14.84 18.91
C GLN A 352 -4.51 -14.74 18.68
N LEU A 353 -3.78 -14.33 19.73
CA LEU A 353 -2.38 -13.90 19.59
C LEU A 353 -1.40 -15.04 19.27
N ASN A 354 -1.67 -16.27 19.71
CA ASN A 354 -0.80 -17.42 19.46
C ASN A 354 -0.87 -17.86 18.00
N GLU A 355 -2.08 -17.92 17.45
CA GLU A 355 -2.36 -18.25 16.07
C GLU A 355 -1.81 -17.18 15.14
N ALA A 356 -1.94 -15.90 15.52
CA ALA A 356 -1.34 -14.79 14.78
C ALA A 356 0.19 -14.90 14.69
N GLU A 357 0.87 -15.10 15.83
CA GLU A 357 2.33 -15.28 15.87
C GLU A 357 2.81 -16.46 15.01
N ALA A 358 2.09 -17.59 15.09
CA ALA A 358 2.41 -18.78 14.31
C ALA A 358 2.31 -18.50 12.80
N ALA A 359 1.26 -17.81 12.36
CA ALA A 359 1.05 -17.46 10.97
C ALA A 359 2.14 -16.49 10.44
N TYR A 360 2.44 -15.40 11.16
CA TYR A 360 3.50 -14.46 10.76
C TYR A 360 4.89 -15.10 10.77
N SER A 361 5.19 -15.93 11.77
CA SER A 361 6.48 -16.64 11.85
C SER A 361 6.65 -17.64 10.70
N GLN A 362 5.56 -18.29 10.28
CA GLN A 362 5.58 -19.17 9.12
C GLN A 362 5.78 -18.37 7.82
N ALA A 363 5.14 -17.20 7.67
CA ALA A 363 5.37 -16.32 6.53
C ALA A 363 6.84 -15.89 6.43
N LEU A 364 7.45 -15.47 7.55
CA LEU A 364 8.88 -15.11 7.61
C LEU A 364 9.80 -16.25 7.19
N LYS A 365 9.55 -17.49 7.66
CA LYS A 365 10.32 -18.67 7.24
C LYS A 365 10.26 -18.92 5.73
N ILE A 366 9.13 -18.64 5.10
CA ILE A 366 8.99 -18.74 3.63
C ILE A 366 9.74 -17.61 2.94
N TYR A 367 9.67 -16.36 3.44
CA TYR A 367 10.45 -15.27 2.83
C TYR A 367 11.96 -15.48 2.95
N ASP A 368 12.44 -16.01 4.08
CA ASP A 368 13.85 -16.35 4.25
C ASP A 368 14.30 -17.40 3.23
N SER A 369 13.49 -18.43 2.96
CA SER A 369 13.84 -19.50 2.02
C SER A 369 13.71 -19.11 0.54
N VAL A 370 12.80 -18.19 0.19
CA VAL A 370 12.50 -17.84 -1.21
C VAL A 370 13.21 -16.55 -1.67
N ARG A 371 13.33 -15.56 -0.78
CA ARG A 371 13.82 -14.22 -1.11
C ARG A 371 15.01 -13.77 -0.26
N GLY A 372 15.53 -14.64 0.60
CA GLY A 372 16.71 -14.33 1.42
C GLY A 372 16.47 -13.25 2.49
N GLY A 373 15.21 -13.03 2.90
CA GLY A 373 14.85 -12.19 4.05
C GLY A 373 14.60 -10.70 3.78
N ASP A 374 15.02 -10.15 2.64
CA ASP A 374 14.82 -8.73 2.32
C ASP A 374 13.65 -8.55 1.34
N TYR A 375 12.41 -8.39 1.83
CA TYR A 375 11.23 -8.17 0.97
C TYR A 375 10.20 -7.29 1.68
N HIS A 376 9.39 -6.50 0.95
CA HIS A 376 8.48 -5.51 1.56
C HIS A 376 7.51 -6.12 2.59
N TRP A 377 7.02 -7.33 2.34
CA TRP A 377 6.17 -8.06 3.29
C TRP A 377 6.90 -8.60 4.53
N VAL A 378 8.24 -8.64 4.54
CA VAL A 378 9.01 -8.97 5.75
C VAL A 378 8.93 -7.83 6.76
N GLY A 379 9.11 -6.58 6.32
CA GLY A 379 8.94 -5.40 7.17
C GLY A 379 7.54 -5.38 7.80
N GLU A 380 6.51 -5.61 6.98
CA GLU A 380 5.13 -5.73 7.45
C GLU A 380 4.94 -6.88 8.46
N SER A 381 5.45 -8.08 8.16
CA SER A 381 5.35 -9.23 9.08
C SER A 381 6.00 -8.95 10.45
N ARG A 382 7.15 -8.26 10.46
CA ARG A 382 7.88 -7.85 11.67
C ARG A 382 7.08 -6.82 12.48
N GLN A 383 6.46 -5.84 11.81
CA GLN A 383 5.55 -4.89 12.47
C GLN A 383 4.37 -5.62 13.14
N ARG A 384 3.78 -6.60 12.46
CA ARG A 384 2.67 -7.39 13.02
C ARG A 384 3.09 -8.24 14.22
N LEU A 385 4.27 -8.87 14.18
CA LEU A 385 4.84 -9.56 15.34
C LEU A 385 5.11 -8.61 16.50
N ALA A 386 5.59 -7.39 16.22
CA ALA A 386 5.74 -6.37 17.25
C ALA A 386 4.40 -6.05 17.93
N ASP A 387 3.32 -5.92 17.16
CA ASP A 387 1.96 -5.74 17.71
C ASP A 387 1.47 -6.94 18.53
N VAL A 388 1.76 -8.17 18.10
CA VAL A 388 1.45 -9.39 18.87
C VAL A 388 2.17 -9.36 20.23
N HIS A 389 3.49 -9.14 20.23
CA HIS A 389 4.28 -9.07 21.47
C HIS A 389 3.86 -7.89 22.36
N ARG A 390 3.51 -6.75 21.77
CA ARG A 390 2.97 -5.57 22.48
C ARG A 390 1.68 -5.92 23.22
N ARG A 391 0.73 -6.58 22.57
CA ARG A 391 -0.54 -7.00 23.22
C ARG A 391 -0.34 -8.03 24.34
N ARG A 392 0.74 -8.82 24.28
CA ARG A 392 1.17 -9.69 25.38
C ARG A 392 1.99 -8.98 26.46
N GLN A 393 2.25 -7.68 26.30
CA GLN A 393 3.14 -6.89 27.17
C GLN A 393 4.61 -7.35 27.17
N ASN A 394 5.02 -8.12 26.17
CA ASN A 394 6.41 -8.52 25.94
C ASN A 394 7.19 -7.40 25.23
N PHE A 395 7.32 -6.24 25.86
CA PHE A 395 7.82 -5.03 25.20
C PHE A 395 9.26 -5.14 24.67
N ALA A 396 10.11 -5.98 25.27
CA ALA A 396 11.47 -6.20 24.77
C ALA A 396 11.48 -6.86 23.38
N GLN A 397 10.69 -7.92 23.20
CA GLN A 397 10.53 -8.58 21.91
C GLN A 397 9.82 -7.66 20.91
N ALA A 398 8.78 -6.95 21.35
CA ALA A 398 8.06 -6.01 20.50
C ALA A 398 8.97 -4.89 19.94
N ARG A 399 9.87 -4.35 20.77
CA ARG A 399 10.88 -3.37 20.33
C ARG A 399 11.83 -3.96 19.30
N SER A 400 12.34 -5.18 19.55
CA SER A 400 13.26 -5.86 18.63
C SER A 400 12.63 -6.06 17.25
N GLU A 401 11.38 -6.54 17.21
CA GLU A 401 10.66 -6.76 15.95
C GLU A 401 10.34 -5.44 15.22
N ALA A 402 9.90 -4.41 15.95
CA ALA A 402 9.64 -3.09 15.35
C ALA A 402 10.93 -2.42 14.84
N GLN A 403 12.05 -2.57 15.55
CA GLN A 403 13.35 -2.04 15.11
C GLN A 403 13.86 -2.76 13.86
N ALA A 404 13.73 -4.09 13.80
CA ALA A 404 14.07 -4.85 12.60
C ALA A 404 13.25 -4.39 11.38
N ALA A 405 11.96 -4.09 11.56
CA ALA A 405 11.13 -3.50 10.50
C ALA A 405 11.63 -2.12 10.07
N ILE A 406 11.95 -1.23 11.03
CA ILE A 406 12.49 0.11 10.76
C ILE A 406 13.79 0.03 9.94
N ASP A 407 14.70 -0.85 10.33
CA ASP A 407 16.00 -0.98 9.66
C ASP A 407 15.83 -1.51 8.23
N LEU A 408 14.95 -2.49 8.03
CA LEU A 408 14.61 -3.01 6.72
C LEU A 408 13.92 -1.95 5.84
N ASP A 409 12.84 -1.33 6.32
CA ASP A 409 12.07 -0.36 5.55
C ASP A 409 12.88 0.89 5.21
N ARG A 410 13.79 1.31 6.09
CA ARG A 410 14.73 2.40 5.81
C ARG A 410 15.70 2.01 4.70
N ASN A 411 16.22 0.79 4.72
CA ASN A 411 17.17 0.31 3.71
C ASN A 411 16.49 0.11 2.34
N LEU A 412 15.24 -0.33 2.32
CA LEU A 412 14.50 -0.60 1.08
C LEU A 412 13.85 0.65 0.50
N PHE A 413 13.25 1.51 1.32
CA PHE A 413 12.37 2.58 0.82
C PHE A 413 12.83 3.97 1.20
N GLY A 414 13.85 4.10 2.05
CA GLY A 414 14.25 5.38 2.65
C GLY A 414 13.09 6.04 3.39
N ASP A 415 13.07 7.37 3.39
CA ASP A 415 11.98 8.17 3.95
C ASP A 415 10.70 7.94 3.12
N SER A 416 9.81 7.11 3.66
CA SER A 416 8.63 6.57 2.97
C SER A 416 7.49 6.32 3.95
N ARG A 417 6.29 6.07 3.41
CA ARG A 417 5.16 5.63 4.25
C ARG A 417 5.46 4.33 5.00
N ALA A 418 6.16 3.37 4.37
CA ALA A 418 6.50 2.10 5.01
C ALA A 418 7.34 2.32 6.28
N LEU A 419 8.40 3.14 6.19
CA LEU A 419 9.22 3.50 7.34
C LEU A 419 8.41 4.26 8.41
N ALA A 420 7.53 5.18 8.01
CA ALA A 420 6.66 5.87 8.96
C ALA A 420 5.74 4.91 9.72
N GLU A 421 5.21 3.87 9.07
CA GLU A 421 4.37 2.84 9.72
C GLU A 421 5.17 1.97 10.70
N ALA A 422 6.42 1.65 10.38
CA ALA A 422 7.33 0.95 11.28
C ALA A 422 7.63 1.78 12.55
N LEU A 423 7.92 3.08 12.36
CA LEU A 423 8.13 4.03 13.45
C LEU A 423 6.90 4.18 14.35
N ILE A 424 5.70 4.26 13.75
CA ILE A 424 4.43 4.30 14.47
C ILE A 424 4.22 3.04 15.31
N THR A 425 4.58 1.87 14.77
CA THR A 425 4.50 0.61 15.50
C THR A 425 5.41 0.62 16.71
N LEU A 426 6.66 1.06 16.57
CA LEU A 426 7.55 1.24 17.73
C LEU A 426 7.00 2.30 18.70
N ALA A 427 6.41 3.38 18.22
CA ALA A 427 5.81 4.41 19.07
C ALA A 427 4.66 3.86 19.93
N ARG A 428 3.82 2.97 19.36
CA ARG A 428 2.79 2.23 20.13
C ARG A 428 3.41 1.33 21.19
N VAL A 429 4.48 0.60 20.85
CA VAL A 429 5.21 -0.26 21.80
C VAL A 429 5.74 0.57 22.96
N GLU A 430 6.39 1.70 22.67
CA GLU A 430 6.95 2.58 23.71
C GLU A 430 5.86 3.21 24.58
N ARG A 431 4.73 3.61 24.00
CA ARG A 431 3.59 4.14 24.76
C ARG A 431 3.07 3.11 25.75
N ASP A 432 2.78 1.89 25.31
CA ASP A 432 2.25 0.82 26.16
C ASP A 432 3.26 0.36 27.22
N ALA A 433 4.56 0.52 26.94
CA ALA A 433 5.63 0.27 27.89
C ALA A 433 5.89 1.45 28.87
N GLY A 434 5.05 2.50 28.85
CA GLY A 434 5.16 3.67 29.72
C GLY A 434 6.23 4.69 29.33
N GLN A 435 6.83 4.56 28.14
CA GLN A 435 7.88 5.46 27.63
C GLN A 435 7.27 6.58 26.76
N SER A 436 6.30 7.31 27.30
CA SER A 436 5.48 8.29 26.56
C SER A 436 6.29 9.39 25.85
N ARG A 437 7.44 9.81 26.40
CA ARG A 437 8.34 10.77 25.74
C ARG A 437 8.98 10.18 24.48
N ARG A 438 9.47 8.95 24.55
CA ARG A 438 10.07 8.25 23.40
C ARG A 438 9.02 7.98 22.33
N ALA A 439 7.82 7.58 22.73
CA ALA A 439 6.70 7.43 21.82
C ALA A 439 6.37 8.74 21.07
N LEU A 440 6.35 9.87 21.78
CA LEU A 440 6.10 11.19 21.16
C LEU A 440 7.18 11.58 20.13
N GLU A 441 8.45 11.30 20.40
CA GLU A 441 9.55 11.53 19.45
C GLU A 441 9.35 10.73 18.16
N LEU A 442 9.06 9.42 18.30
CA LEU A 442 8.83 8.52 17.16
C LEU A 442 7.61 8.94 16.33
N TRP A 443 6.51 9.32 16.96
CA TRP A 443 5.33 9.86 16.27
C TRP A 443 5.64 11.15 15.51
N ARG A 444 6.46 12.04 16.09
CA ARG A 444 6.88 13.28 15.42
C ARG A 444 7.78 13.03 14.22
N GLU A 445 8.68 12.04 14.30
CA GLU A 445 9.51 11.59 13.19
C GLU A 445 8.64 11.00 12.07
N ALA A 446 7.77 10.05 12.39
CA ALA A 446 6.83 9.46 11.43
C ALA A 446 5.95 10.52 10.78
N ARG A 447 5.40 11.46 11.57
CA ARG A 447 4.62 12.59 11.05
C ARG A 447 5.40 13.41 10.05
N LYS A 448 6.67 13.73 10.33
CA LYS A 448 7.49 14.53 9.40
C LYS A 448 7.54 13.85 8.03
N MET A 449 7.86 12.55 7.99
CA MET A 449 7.87 11.77 6.76
C MET A 449 6.50 11.76 6.05
N LEU A 450 5.42 11.58 6.81
CA LEU A 450 4.05 11.57 6.27
C LEU A 450 3.63 12.94 5.74
N LEU A 451 4.07 14.05 6.35
CA LEU A 451 3.78 15.42 5.91
C LEU A 451 4.60 15.84 4.69
N ASP A 452 5.84 15.34 4.58
CA ASP A 452 6.76 15.61 3.47
C ASP A 452 6.31 14.88 2.18
N ASP A 453 5.49 13.83 2.29
CA ASP A 453 4.87 13.12 1.16
C ASP A 453 3.38 13.45 0.98
N ARG A 454 3.08 14.34 0.03
CA ARG A 454 1.70 14.81 -0.24
C ARG A 454 0.75 13.73 -0.76
N ALA A 455 1.24 12.75 -1.53
CA ALA A 455 0.39 11.63 -1.96
C ALA A 455 -0.06 10.83 -0.73
N THR A 456 0.87 10.61 0.18
CA THR A 456 0.63 9.92 1.44
C THR A 456 -0.36 10.72 2.31
N LEU A 457 -0.22 12.04 2.39
CA LEU A 457 -1.16 12.91 3.12
C LEU A 457 -2.62 12.74 2.70
N ALA A 458 -2.88 12.67 1.39
CA ALA A 458 -4.22 12.52 0.85
C ALA A 458 -4.88 11.17 1.19
N GLN A 459 -4.08 10.17 1.57
CA GLN A 459 -4.53 8.80 1.85
C GLN A 459 -4.67 8.52 3.34
N LEU A 460 -4.15 9.41 4.20
CA LEU A 460 -4.27 9.27 5.64
C LEU A 460 -5.73 9.24 6.08
N LYS A 461 -6.02 8.40 7.06
CA LYS A 461 -7.31 8.34 7.73
C LYS A 461 -7.17 8.85 9.16
N VAL A 462 -8.29 9.22 9.76
CA VAL A 462 -8.33 9.58 11.19
C VAL A 462 -7.73 8.47 12.05
N ASP A 463 -8.02 7.22 11.71
CA ASP A 463 -7.53 6.04 12.43
C ASP A 463 -5.99 5.88 12.39
N ASP A 464 -5.30 6.45 11.39
CA ASP A 464 -3.84 6.40 11.32
C ASP A 464 -3.18 7.21 12.47
N PHE A 465 -3.91 8.10 13.15
CA PHE A 465 -3.39 8.98 14.20
C PHE A 465 -4.16 8.92 15.53
N ASN A 466 -5.13 8.02 15.70
CA ASN A 466 -5.90 7.92 16.95
C ASN A 466 -4.97 7.75 18.17
N ASP A 467 -4.04 6.80 18.12
CA ASP A 467 -3.09 6.54 19.21
C ASP A 467 -2.18 7.74 19.51
N TYR A 468 -1.87 8.54 18.49
CA TYR A 468 -1.06 9.75 18.63
C TYR A 468 -1.86 10.87 19.31
N LEU A 469 -3.12 11.08 18.90
CA LEU A 469 -4.01 12.03 19.54
C LEU A 469 -4.24 11.67 21.02
N GLU A 470 -4.51 10.39 21.31
CA GLU A 470 -4.64 9.91 22.67
C GLU A 470 -3.37 10.22 23.50
N LEU A 471 -2.17 9.93 22.97
CA LEU A 471 -0.90 10.23 23.63
C LEU A 471 -0.73 11.73 23.89
N LEU A 472 -1.05 12.59 22.92
CA LEU A 472 -0.95 14.04 23.07
C LEU A 472 -1.86 14.56 24.17
N PHE A 473 -3.10 14.08 24.25
CA PHE A 473 -4.04 14.45 25.31
C PHE A 473 -3.65 13.90 26.69
N GLU A 474 -3.17 12.65 26.75
CA GLU A 474 -2.65 12.03 27.97
C GLU A 474 -1.49 12.86 28.56
N LEU A 475 -0.53 13.25 27.73
CA LEU A 475 0.59 14.11 28.14
C LEU A 475 0.14 15.52 28.49
N ALA A 476 -0.83 16.06 27.77
CA ALA A 476 -1.39 17.40 28.00
C ALA A 476 -2.11 17.51 29.35
N ASP A 477 -2.75 16.43 29.80
CA ASP A 477 -3.46 16.38 31.08
C ASP A 477 -2.52 16.08 32.26
N GLY A 478 -1.36 15.45 32.02
CA GLY A 478 -0.35 15.15 33.04
C GLY A 478 0.80 16.16 33.19
N GLY A 479 0.92 17.16 32.30
CA GLY A 479 2.06 18.07 32.19
C GLY A 479 1.86 19.49 32.73
N ALA A 480 2.89 20.34 32.62
CA ALA A 480 2.82 21.76 32.95
C ALA A 480 1.95 22.53 31.92
N ALA A 481 1.38 23.67 32.32
CA ALA A 481 0.44 24.42 31.49
C ALA A 481 1.03 24.91 30.14
N ALA A 482 2.33 25.22 30.09
CA ALA A 482 3.01 25.62 28.86
C ALA A 482 3.16 24.45 27.87
N ASP A 483 3.53 23.27 28.37
CA ASP A 483 3.62 22.05 27.58
C ASP A 483 2.22 21.63 27.07
N ARG A 484 1.20 21.80 27.90
CA ARG A 484 -0.19 21.56 27.52
C ARG A 484 -0.61 22.37 26.29
N ALA A 485 -0.28 23.66 26.24
CA ALA A 485 -0.65 24.50 25.10
C ALA A 485 -0.01 24.01 23.79
N ALA A 486 1.28 23.66 23.83
CA ALA A 486 2.00 23.14 22.67
C ALA A 486 1.46 21.77 22.22
N LEU A 487 1.19 20.86 23.15
CA LEU A 487 0.63 19.53 22.85
C LEU A 487 -0.77 19.61 22.27
N ILE A 488 -1.61 20.54 22.76
CA ILE A 488 -2.97 20.72 22.23
C ILE A 488 -2.96 21.40 20.85
N ASP A 489 -2.01 22.31 20.59
CA ASP A 489 -1.82 22.90 19.25
C ASP A 489 -1.31 21.84 18.24
N GLU A 490 -0.40 20.98 18.69
CA GLU A 490 0.03 19.81 17.94
C GLU A 490 -1.14 18.86 17.67
N ALA A 491 -1.95 18.52 18.66
CA ALA A 491 -3.14 17.69 18.48
C ALA A 491 -4.15 18.34 17.52
N PHE A 492 -4.28 19.68 17.55
CA PHE A 492 -5.12 20.41 16.61
C PHE A 492 -4.59 20.33 15.17
N LEU A 493 -3.28 20.42 14.97
CA LEU A 493 -2.63 20.17 13.67
C LEU A 493 -2.91 18.75 13.17
N ILE A 494 -2.71 17.74 14.00
CA ILE A 494 -2.99 16.33 13.65
C ILE A 494 -4.46 16.11 13.37
N SER A 495 -5.36 16.78 14.10
CA SER A 495 -6.80 16.63 13.88
C SER A 495 -7.23 17.05 12.48
N GLN A 496 -6.43 17.86 11.78
CA GLN A 496 -6.65 18.29 10.39
C GLN A 496 -6.10 17.31 9.35
N LEU A 497 -5.30 16.34 9.78
CA LEU A 497 -4.83 15.23 8.96
C LEU A 497 -5.94 14.18 8.82
N GLY A 498 -6.00 13.56 7.64
CA GLY A 498 -7.08 12.65 7.29
C GLY A 498 -8.40 13.40 7.07
N GLN A 499 -8.74 13.63 5.81
CA GLN A 499 -10.03 14.24 5.47
C GLN A 499 -11.14 13.23 5.70
N THR A 500 -12.27 13.68 6.24
CA THR A 500 -13.46 12.84 6.21
C THR A 500 -13.88 12.61 4.76
N PRO A 501 -14.43 11.44 4.42
CA PRO A 501 -14.81 11.14 3.04
C PRO A 501 -15.78 12.16 2.42
N ALA A 502 -16.56 12.88 3.23
CA ALA A 502 -17.47 13.92 2.75
C ALA A 502 -16.74 15.23 2.41
N ALA A 503 -15.91 15.74 3.33
CA ALA A 503 -15.14 16.96 3.12
C ALA A 503 -14.15 16.79 1.96
N GLY A 504 -13.48 15.65 1.89
CA GLY A 504 -12.54 15.38 0.80
C GLY A 504 -13.21 15.27 -0.56
N ARG A 505 -14.36 14.60 -0.66
CA ARG A 505 -15.13 14.60 -1.92
C ARG A 505 -15.55 16.00 -2.36
N ALA A 506 -15.96 16.86 -1.44
CA ALA A 506 -16.33 18.24 -1.76
C ALA A 506 -15.12 19.04 -2.28
N ILE A 507 -13.97 18.92 -1.62
CA ILE A 507 -12.72 19.57 -2.05
C ILE A 507 -12.30 19.07 -3.44
N THR A 508 -12.28 17.75 -3.64
CA THR A 508 -11.95 17.13 -4.93
C THR A 508 -12.91 17.58 -6.04
N GLN A 509 -14.21 17.69 -5.76
CA GLN A 509 -15.20 18.20 -6.73
C GLN A 509 -15.03 19.69 -7.04
N VAL A 510 -14.63 20.51 -6.07
CA VAL A 510 -14.32 21.92 -6.32
C VAL A 510 -13.05 22.04 -7.17
N ALA A 511 -11.99 21.31 -6.81
CA ALA A 511 -10.77 21.25 -7.60
C ALA A 511 -11.06 20.79 -9.03
N ALA A 512 -11.77 19.67 -9.22
CA ALA A 512 -12.13 19.17 -10.53
C ALA A 512 -12.86 20.21 -11.40
N ARG A 513 -13.85 20.91 -10.83
CA ARG A 513 -14.57 21.99 -11.53
C ARG A 513 -13.67 23.17 -11.89
N LEU A 514 -12.73 23.54 -11.02
CA LEU A 514 -11.78 24.62 -11.32
C LEU A 514 -10.83 24.21 -12.46
N ALA A 515 -10.36 22.97 -12.46
CA ALA A 515 -9.53 22.44 -13.54
C ALA A 515 -10.32 22.34 -14.86
N GLU A 516 -11.57 21.89 -14.83
CA GLU A 516 -12.40 21.75 -16.04
C GLU A 516 -12.62 23.09 -16.75
N ASN A 517 -12.79 24.17 -15.98
CA ASN A 517 -13.05 25.51 -16.52
C ASN A 517 -11.79 26.27 -16.96
N ASP A 518 -10.60 25.82 -16.57
CA ASP A 518 -9.32 26.45 -16.93
C ASP A 518 -8.31 25.38 -17.40
N PRO A 519 -8.07 25.28 -18.73
CA PRO A 519 -7.09 24.37 -19.29
C PRO A 519 -5.71 24.47 -18.65
N ALA A 520 -5.26 25.66 -18.26
CA ALA A 520 -3.93 25.84 -17.67
C ALA A 520 -3.85 25.25 -16.25
N VAL A 521 -4.92 25.38 -15.46
CA VAL A 521 -5.04 24.71 -14.15
C VAL A 521 -5.05 23.20 -14.34
N ARG A 522 -5.86 22.68 -15.27
CA ARG A 522 -5.95 21.24 -15.55
C ARG A 522 -4.61 20.65 -15.96
N ASP A 523 -3.91 21.29 -16.89
CA ASP A 523 -2.68 20.75 -17.45
C ASP A 523 -1.54 20.83 -16.41
N THR A 524 -1.49 21.89 -15.59
CA THR A 524 -0.55 22.00 -14.46
C THR A 524 -0.85 20.97 -13.37
N ALA A 525 -2.13 20.75 -13.04
CA ALA A 525 -2.54 19.74 -12.06
C ALA A 525 -2.20 18.32 -12.53
N ARG A 526 -2.41 18.01 -13.82
CA ARG A 526 -2.02 16.73 -14.43
C ARG A 526 -0.50 16.54 -14.38
N ALA A 527 0.28 17.56 -14.74
CA ALA A 527 1.74 17.48 -14.66
C ALA A 527 2.23 17.20 -13.24
N LEU A 528 1.63 17.82 -12.21
CA LEU A 528 1.95 17.52 -10.82
C LEU A 528 1.60 16.08 -10.43
N GLN A 529 0.43 15.58 -10.84
CA GLN A 529 0.01 14.20 -10.60
C GLN A 529 0.94 13.19 -11.27
N ASP A 530 1.34 13.44 -12.52
CA ASP A 530 2.26 12.61 -13.27
C ASP A 530 3.67 12.60 -12.65
N ALA A 531 4.16 13.77 -12.23
CA ALA A 531 5.46 13.88 -11.55
C ALA A 531 5.45 13.15 -10.19
N LEU A 532 4.38 13.28 -9.40
CA LEU A 532 4.21 12.57 -8.13
C LEU A 532 4.20 11.06 -8.34
N LYS A 533 3.44 10.59 -9.32
CA LYS A 533 3.39 9.18 -9.72
C LYS A 533 4.76 8.67 -10.16
N ALA A 534 5.47 9.42 -10.99
CA ALA A 534 6.82 9.05 -11.46
C ALA A 534 7.82 8.95 -10.30
N ARG A 535 7.74 9.86 -9.33
CA ARG A 535 8.55 9.83 -8.10
C ARG A 535 8.27 8.57 -7.28
N GLN A 536 7.00 8.28 -7.04
CA GLN A 536 6.59 7.09 -6.26
C GLN A 536 6.97 5.79 -6.99
N ASP A 537 6.66 5.67 -8.28
CA ASP A 537 7.03 4.51 -9.10
C ASP A 537 8.57 4.31 -9.07
N ALA A 538 9.37 5.38 -9.12
CA ALA A 538 10.83 5.28 -8.99
C ALA A 538 11.29 4.85 -7.59
N GLN A 539 10.64 5.33 -6.53
CA GLN A 539 10.96 4.95 -5.15
C GLN A 539 10.67 3.46 -4.89
N TYR A 540 9.51 2.98 -5.33
CA TYR A 540 9.14 1.57 -5.18
C TYR A 540 9.98 0.65 -6.07
N ALA A 541 10.28 1.06 -7.31
CA ALA A 541 11.18 0.30 -8.18
C ALA A 541 12.59 0.18 -7.58
N LEU A 542 13.11 1.26 -6.95
CA LEU A 542 14.37 1.20 -6.21
C LEU A 542 14.28 0.23 -5.04
N GLY A 543 13.22 0.31 -4.24
CA GLY A 543 13.06 -0.59 -3.09
C GLY A 543 12.91 -2.06 -3.49
N LEU A 544 12.28 -2.35 -4.62
CA LEU A 544 12.25 -3.70 -5.20
C LEU A 544 13.63 -4.21 -5.62
N GLU A 545 14.50 -3.33 -6.14
CA GLU A 545 15.88 -3.69 -6.48
C GLU A 545 16.70 -3.97 -5.21
N GLN A 546 16.51 -3.14 -4.18
CA GLN A 546 17.21 -3.25 -2.91
C GLN A 546 16.71 -4.43 -2.07
N SER A 547 15.47 -4.88 -2.29
CA SER A 547 14.88 -6.07 -1.67
C SER A 547 15.31 -7.37 -2.36
N LYS A 548 16.45 -7.38 -3.03
CA LYS A 548 17.03 -8.62 -3.56
C LYS A 548 18.11 -9.10 -2.59
N PRO A 549 18.37 -10.41 -2.54
CA PRO A 549 19.59 -10.91 -1.94
C PRO A 549 20.80 -10.15 -2.51
N PHE A 550 21.81 -9.88 -1.69
CA PHE A 550 22.99 -9.12 -2.13
C PHE A 550 23.61 -9.65 -3.43
N THR A 551 23.62 -10.97 -3.61
CA THR A 551 24.13 -11.67 -4.80
C THR A 551 23.30 -11.47 -6.06
N ALA A 552 22.07 -10.97 -5.94
CA ALA A 552 21.12 -10.70 -7.03
C ALA A 552 20.81 -9.20 -7.19
N ARG A 553 21.38 -8.33 -6.35
CA ARG A 553 21.29 -6.87 -6.52
C ARG A 553 22.17 -6.45 -7.68
N ASN A 554 21.65 -5.59 -8.56
CA ASN A 554 22.43 -4.99 -9.64
C ASN A 554 22.83 -3.55 -9.26
N PRO A 555 24.10 -3.28 -8.91
CA PRO A 555 24.54 -1.95 -8.49
C PRO A 555 24.37 -0.87 -9.56
N ALA A 556 24.49 -1.25 -10.85
CA ALA A 556 24.29 -0.30 -11.95
C ALA A 556 22.81 0.08 -12.09
N GLN A 557 21.90 -0.89 -11.99
CA GLN A 557 20.46 -0.63 -12.00
C GLN A 557 20.05 0.18 -10.76
N GLU A 558 20.59 -0.14 -9.59
CA GLU A 558 20.34 0.62 -8.36
C GLU A 558 20.81 2.08 -8.51
N ALA A 559 21.98 2.32 -9.10
CA ALA A 559 22.46 3.67 -9.38
C ALA A 559 21.55 4.43 -10.34
N VAL A 560 21.06 3.77 -11.40
CA VAL A 560 20.09 4.35 -12.35
C VAL A 560 18.77 4.69 -11.65
N LEU A 561 18.24 3.79 -10.82
CA LEU A 561 17.00 4.00 -10.07
C LEU A 561 17.15 5.12 -9.03
N LYS A 562 18.29 5.21 -8.34
CA LYS A 562 18.62 6.32 -7.43
C LYS A 562 18.66 7.66 -8.17
N ALA A 563 19.30 7.71 -9.34
CA ALA A 563 19.33 8.91 -10.17
C ALA A 563 17.92 9.29 -10.67
N LYS A 564 17.12 8.31 -11.10
CA LYS A 564 15.72 8.50 -11.50
C LYS A 564 14.86 9.03 -10.37
N LEU A 565 15.00 8.49 -9.16
CA LEU A 565 14.29 8.96 -7.97
C LEU A 565 14.65 10.41 -7.64
N ARG A 566 15.93 10.79 -7.70
CA ARG A 566 16.36 12.18 -7.52
C ARG A 566 15.72 13.11 -8.56
N ALA A 567 15.86 12.77 -9.85
CA ALA A 567 15.34 13.61 -10.94
C ALA A 567 13.82 13.79 -10.88
N THR A 568 13.07 12.72 -10.59
CA THR A 568 11.61 12.77 -10.42
C THR A 568 11.17 13.50 -9.16
N THR A 569 11.96 13.44 -8.08
CA THR A 569 11.71 14.22 -6.86
C THR A 569 11.86 15.72 -7.12
N GLU A 570 12.93 16.12 -7.81
CA GLU A 570 13.14 17.52 -8.21
C GLU A 570 12.04 17.99 -9.16
N ASP A 571 11.60 17.15 -10.09
CA ASP A 571 10.50 17.49 -10.99
C ASP A 571 9.18 17.69 -10.25
N TYR A 572 8.84 16.78 -9.34
CA TYR A 572 7.67 16.90 -8.48
C TYR A 572 7.67 18.23 -7.70
N GLN A 573 8.81 18.58 -7.08
CA GLN A 573 8.95 19.85 -6.35
C GLN A 573 8.74 21.06 -7.26
N ARG A 574 9.36 21.08 -8.45
CA ARG A 574 9.15 22.16 -9.43
C ARG A 574 7.70 22.29 -9.87
N GLN A 575 7.00 21.18 -10.13
CA GLN A 575 5.58 21.24 -10.51
C GLN A 575 4.70 21.73 -9.35
N GLU A 576 5.02 21.35 -8.11
CA GLU A 576 4.29 21.81 -6.92
C GLU A 576 4.45 23.33 -6.75
N GLU A 577 5.69 23.83 -6.79
CA GLU A 577 6.00 25.27 -6.72
C GLU A 577 5.29 26.05 -7.84
N ARG A 578 5.32 25.53 -9.07
CA ARG A 578 4.62 26.12 -10.21
C ARG A 578 3.11 26.22 -9.97
N LEU A 579 2.49 25.15 -9.46
CA LEU A 579 1.06 25.13 -9.16
C LEU A 579 0.71 26.17 -8.09
N GLN A 580 1.51 26.27 -7.03
CA GLN A 580 1.29 27.26 -5.96
C GLN A 580 1.48 28.70 -6.44
N ALA A 581 2.48 28.95 -7.29
CA ALA A 581 2.77 30.27 -7.81
C ALA A 581 1.71 30.76 -8.82
N GLN A 582 1.32 29.89 -9.76
CA GLN A 582 0.39 30.25 -10.84
C GLN A 582 -1.07 30.19 -10.39
N PHE A 583 -1.42 29.23 -9.52
CA PHE A 583 -2.81 28.96 -9.13
C PHE A 583 -2.96 28.78 -7.60
N PRO A 584 -2.61 29.78 -6.77
CA PRO A 584 -2.56 29.63 -5.31
C PRO A 584 -3.90 29.22 -4.68
N ARG A 585 -5.04 29.59 -5.30
CA ARG A 585 -6.37 29.15 -4.84
C ARG A 585 -6.61 27.66 -5.10
N TYR A 586 -6.17 27.16 -6.24
CA TYR A 586 -6.29 25.74 -6.58
C TYR A 586 -5.28 24.91 -5.79
N GLY A 587 -4.02 25.36 -5.72
CA GLY A 587 -2.96 24.71 -4.96
C GLY A 587 -3.37 24.44 -3.51
N ARG A 588 -3.94 25.43 -2.80
CA ARG A 588 -4.43 25.23 -1.43
C ARG A 588 -5.54 24.18 -1.27
N LEU A 589 -6.28 23.85 -2.34
CA LEU A 589 -7.32 22.82 -2.31
C LEU A 589 -6.74 21.43 -2.51
N VAL A 590 -5.81 21.26 -3.45
CA VAL A 590 -5.26 19.94 -3.80
C VAL A 590 -4.04 19.56 -2.96
N THR A 591 -3.34 20.53 -2.38
CA THR A 591 -2.27 20.32 -1.41
C THR A 591 -2.58 21.08 -0.11
N PRO A 592 -3.54 20.59 0.70
CA PRO A 592 -3.91 21.25 1.94
C PRO A 592 -2.77 21.12 2.97
N THR A 593 -2.34 22.25 3.52
CA THR A 593 -1.38 22.31 4.63
C THR A 593 -2.15 22.50 5.93
N PRO A 594 -2.00 21.63 6.94
CA PRO A 594 -2.58 21.84 8.26
C PRO A 594 -2.13 23.17 8.85
N LEU A 595 -3.05 23.90 9.49
CA LEU A 595 -2.76 25.20 10.10
C LEU A 595 -2.71 25.07 11.62
N ASN A 596 -1.73 25.70 12.26
CA ASN A 596 -1.73 25.82 13.72
C ASN A 596 -2.88 26.76 14.16
N ALA A 597 -3.20 26.78 15.45
CA ALA A 597 -4.31 27.60 15.95
C ALA A 597 -4.10 29.10 15.73
N ALA A 598 -2.85 29.59 15.77
CA ALA A 598 -2.55 31.00 15.53
C ALA A 598 -2.85 31.42 14.09
N ASP A 599 -2.52 30.59 13.11
CA ASP A 599 -2.81 30.83 11.70
C ASP A 599 -4.30 30.71 11.39
N VAL A 600 -5.00 29.77 12.03
CA VAL A 600 -6.47 29.72 11.98
C VAL A 600 -7.09 30.99 12.58
N ALA A 601 -6.58 31.48 13.71
CA ALA A 601 -7.10 32.68 14.35
C ALA A 601 -7.01 33.92 13.45
N LYS A 602 -5.96 34.05 12.62
CA LYS A 602 -5.81 35.12 11.62
C LYS A 602 -6.91 35.11 10.55
N LEU A 603 -7.54 33.96 10.32
CA LEU A 603 -8.64 33.80 9.35
C LEU A 603 -10.02 34.10 9.95
N LEU A 604 -10.12 34.22 11.28
CA LEU A 604 -11.38 34.45 12.00
C LEU A 604 -11.61 35.94 12.26
N ARG A 605 -12.85 36.41 12.07
CA ARG A 605 -13.21 37.79 12.47
C ARG A 605 -13.39 37.88 13.98
N ARG A 606 -13.36 39.11 14.50
CA ARG A 606 -13.65 39.36 15.92
C ARG A 606 -15.03 38.80 16.30
N GLY A 607 -15.06 37.88 17.27
CA GLY A 607 -16.28 37.20 17.71
C GLY A 607 -16.62 35.92 16.91
N GLU A 608 -15.77 35.51 15.96
CA GLU A 608 -15.85 34.20 15.33
C GLU A 608 -14.96 33.19 16.07
N ALA A 609 -15.38 31.93 16.05
CA ALA A 609 -14.62 30.79 16.54
C ALA A 609 -14.80 29.59 15.60
N LEU A 610 -13.73 28.83 15.42
CA LEU A 610 -13.72 27.54 14.77
C LEU A 610 -13.96 26.46 15.83
N PHE A 611 -14.99 25.65 15.65
CA PHE A 611 -15.20 24.45 16.45
C PHE A 611 -15.03 23.21 15.56
N ARG A 612 -14.14 22.31 15.99
CA ARG A 612 -13.84 21.05 15.30
C ARG A 612 -14.14 19.89 16.23
N VAL A 613 -14.77 18.86 15.69
CA VAL A 613 -15.07 17.61 16.38
C VAL A 613 -14.44 16.49 15.56
N LEU A 614 -13.64 15.66 16.21
CA LEU A 614 -12.97 14.51 15.62
C LEU A 614 -13.37 13.26 16.39
N PRO A 615 -14.36 12.50 15.92
CA PRO A 615 -14.75 11.25 16.55
C PRO A 615 -13.68 10.18 16.36
N GLY A 616 -13.24 9.54 17.44
CA GLY A 616 -12.35 8.39 17.44
C GLY A 616 -13.04 7.13 17.98
N GLU A 617 -12.30 6.03 18.01
CA GLU A 617 -12.83 4.73 18.44
C GLU A 617 -13.18 4.68 19.93
N ARG A 618 -12.36 5.32 20.77
CA ARG A 618 -12.51 5.33 22.24
C ARG A 618 -13.04 6.66 22.76
N GLU A 619 -12.66 7.75 22.11
CA GLU A 619 -12.91 9.13 22.53
C GLU A 619 -13.27 10.00 21.33
N THR A 620 -13.92 11.12 21.58
CA THR A 620 -14.11 12.20 20.60
C THR A 620 -13.27 13.39 21.03
N TRP A 621 -12.38 13.86 20.16
CA TRP A 621 -11.58 15.06 20.41
C TRP A 621 -12.30 16.30 19.90
N VAL A 622 -12.37 17.33 20.74
CA VAL A 622 -13.02 18.59 20.42
C VAL A 622 -12.03 19.73 20.56
N PHE A 623 -12.05 20.64 19.58
CA PHE A 623 -11.17 21.80 19.53
C PHE A 623 -11.98 23.08 19.30
N LEU A 624 -11.63 24.13 20.02
CA LEU A 624 -12.18 25.47 19.85
C LEU A 624 -11.03 26.47 19.68
N VAL A 625 -10.96 27.08 18.50
CA VAL A 625 -10.02 28.18 18.19
C VAL A 625 -10.81 29.47 18.06
N SER A 626 -10.44 30.51 18.82
CA SER A 626 -11.05 31.84 18.66
C SER A 626 -10.11 32.86 18.02
N ALA A 627 -10.69 33.93 17.49
CA ALA A 627 -9.95 35.01 16.81
C ALA A 627 -8.90 35.73 17.67
N ASP A 628 -8.93 35.55 19.00
CA ASP A 628 -7.90 36.01 19.95
C ASP A 628 -6.75 35.00 20.12
N SER A 629 -6.66 34.01 19.24
CA SER A 629 -5.68 32.90 19.28
C SER A 629 -5.82 31.98 20.48
N ALA A 630 -6.91 32.06 21.24
CA ALA A 630 -7.17 31.09 22.31
C ALA A 630 -7.56 29.74 21.69
N LEU A 631 -6.71 28.73 21.92
CA LEU A 631 -6.97 27.33 21.60
C LEU A 631 -7.40 26.58 22.86
N ARG A 632 -8.50 25.83 22.76
CA ARG A 632 -8.94 24.87 23.78
C ARG A 632 -9.19 23.53 23.11
N GLY A 633 -8.64 22.48 23.70
CA GLY A 633 -8.85 21.09 23.29
C GLY A 633 -9.30 20.26 24.47
N SER A 634 -10.21 19.30 24.23
CA SER A 634 -10.62 18.30 25.20
C SER A 634 -10.85 16.95 24.52
N ALA A 635 -10.48 15.87 25.19
CA ALA A 635 -10.86 14.51 24.82
C ALA A 635 -12.09 14.08 25.61
N VAL A 636 -13.15 13.70 24.92
CA VAL A 636 -14.44 13.35 25.52
C VAL A 636 -14.65 11.85 25.40
N LYS A 637 -15.02 11.17 26.49
CA LYS A 637 -15.32 9.73 26.53
C LYS A 637 -16.66 9.42 25.82
N LEU A 638 -16.70 9.67 24.52
CA LEU A 638 -17.83 9.45 23.64
C LEU A 638 -17.32 8.83 22.33
N PRO A 639 -17.30 7.50 22.22
CA PRO A 639 -16.77 6.81 21.03
C PRO A 639 -17.68 7.02 19.81
N ILE A 640 -17.10 6.93 18.61
CA ILE A 640 -17.80 7.22 17.35
C ILE A 640 -19.10 6.42 17.16
N ARG A 641 -19.16 5.15 17.61
CA ARG A 641 -20.39 4.34 17.51
C ARG A 641 -21.53 4.94 18.32
N GLN A 642 -21.25 5.36 19.56
CA GLN A 642 -22.23 5.97 20.44
C GLN A 642 -22.63 7.37 19.95
N LEU A 643 -21.65 8.17 19.50
CA LEU A 643 -21.91 9.46 18.88
C LEU A 643 -22.82 9.31 17.66
N THR A 644 -22.51 8.37 16.77
CA THR A 644 -23.28 8.10 15.54
C THR A 644 -24.71 7.67 15.86
N ALA A 645 -24.90 6.76 16.81
CA ALA A 645 -26.23 6.33 17.25
C ALA A 645 -27.04 7.50 17.86
N THR A 646 -26.40 8.33 18.68
CA THR A 646 -27.01 9.51 19.29
C THR A 646 -27.44 10.52 18.23
N VAL A 647 -26.55 10.82 17.28
CA VAL A 647 -26.84 11.73 16.16
C VAL A 647 -27.94 11.17 15.25
N ALA A 648 -27.95 9.87 14.98
CA ALA A 648 -29.00 9.23 14.18
C ALA A 648 -30.39 9.38 14.82
N ARG A 649 -30.50 9.17 16.14
CA ARG A 649 -31.74 9.40 16.89
C ARG A 649 -32.19 10.86 16.84
N LEU A 650 -31.27 11.80 17.02
CA LEU A 650 -31.58 13.24 16.91
C LEU A 650 -32.06 13.62 15.50
N ARG A 651 -31.45 13.03 14.46
CA ARG A 651 -31.83 13.25 13.06
C ARG A 651 -33.23 12.74 12.73
N ALA A 652 -33.62 11.60 13.29
CA ALA A 652 -34.99 11.10 13.14
C ALA A 652 -36.03 12.12 13.64
N GLY A 653 -35.69 12.92 14.66
CA GLY A 653 -36.55 13.99 15.19
C GLY A 653 -36.72 15.22 14.28
N VAL A 654 -36.01 15.31 13.15
CA VAL A 654 -36.12 16.41 12.17
C VAL A 654 -36.37 15.92 10.74
N ASP A 655 -36.57 14.61 10.56
CA ASP A 655 -36.86 14.01 9.27
C ASP A 655 -38.37 14.07 8.98
N ALA A 656 -38.77 15.01 8.11
CA ALA A 656 -40.16 15.19 7.68
C ALA A 656 -40.53 14.35 6.44
N SER A 657 -39.70 13.38 6.02
CA SER A 657 -39.94 12.58 4.81
C SER A 657 -41.24 11.77 4.84
N ALA A 658 -41.78 11.48 6.03
CA ALA A 658 -43.07 10.83 6.23
C ALA A 658 -44.29 11.79 6.23
N GLY A 659 -44.09 13.09 5.96
CA GLY A 659 -45.17 14.09 5.89
C GLY A 659 -45.61 14.66 7.25
N THR A 660 -45.11 14.11 8.37
CA THR A 660 -45.28 14.66 9.72
C THR A 660 -43.90 14.83 10.36
N MET A 661 -43.70 15.94 11.10
CA MET A 661 -42.47 16.18 11.86
C MET A 661 -42.49 15.34 13.13
N PRO A 662 -41.52 14.42 13.34
CA PRO A 662 -41.42 13.67 14.58
C PRO A 662 -41.03 14.59 15.75
N THR A 663 -41.27 14.14 16.98
CA THR A 663 -40.88 14.91 18.18
C THR A 663 -39.36 14.96 18.30
N PHE A 664 -38.79 16.17 18.34
CA PHE A 664 -37.35 16.36 18.52
C PHE A 664 -36.93 16.15 19.98
N ASP A 665 -35.93 15.30 20.22
CA ASP A 665 -35.42 15.01 21.56
C ASP A 665 -34.46 16.11 22.06
N LEU A 666 -35.04 17.18 22.60
CA LEU A 666 -34.29 18.33 23.10
C LEU A 666 -33.35 17.98 24.27
N ALA A 667 -33.74 17.02 25.11
CA ALA A 667 -32.93 16.59 26.25
C ALA A 667 -31.65 15.90 25.77
N LEU A 668 -31.78 14.97 24.82
CA LEU A 668 -30.62 14.31 24.22
C LEU A 668 -29.71 15.29 23.46
N ALA A 669 -30.29 16.29 22.78
CA ALA A 669 -29.53 17.33 22.09
C ALA A 669 -28.72 18.19 23.07
N HIS A 670 -29.32 18.54 24.22
CA HIS A 670 -28.62 19.28 25.28
C HIS A 670 -27.53 18.44 25.95
N GLN A 671 -27.78 17.16 26.20
CA GLN A 671 -26.76 16.24 26.73
C GLN A 671 -25.54 16.15 25.79
N LEU A 672 -25.78 16.02 24.48
CA LEU A 672 -24.70 15.99 23.49
C LEU A 672 -23.91 17.30 23.44
N TYR A 673 -24.58 18.44 23.63
CA TYR A 673 -23.93 19.74 23.75
C TYR A 673 -23.02 19.83 24.98
N GLU A 674 -23.51 19.42 26.15
CA GLU A 674 -22.74 19.44 27.39
C GLU A 674 -21.50 18.53 27.31
N GLN A 675 -21.62 17.42 26.58
CA GLN A 675 -20.49 16.51 26.35
C GLN A 675 -19.45 17.07 25.36
N LEU A 676 -19.89 17.62 24.22
CA LEU A 676 -18.97 18.02 23.14
C LEU A 676 -18.47 19.47 23.25
N LEU A 677 -19.32 20.42 23.65
CA LEU A 677 -18.97 21.85 23.66
C LEU A 677 -18.69 22.36 25.08
N GLY A 678 -19.39 21.83 26.08
CA GLY A 678 -19.21 22.19 27.49
C GLY A 678 -17.73 22.23 27.95
N PRO A 679 -16.90 21.20 27.66
CA PRO A 679 -15.51 21.14 28.11
C PRO A 679 -14.62 22.25 27.55
N VAL A 680 -14.93 22.75 26.34
CA VAL A 680 -14.13 23.78 25.66
C VAL A 680 -14.70 25.20 25.83
N GLU A 681 -15.87 25.36 26.47
CA GLU A 681 -16.48 26.67 26.76
C GLU A 681 -16.11 27.25 28.14
N ALA A 682 -15.82 26.39 29.12
CA ALA A 682 -15.74 26.75 30.54
C ALA A 682 -14.70 27.83 30.94
N GLY A 683 -13.79 28.21 30.04
CA GLY A 683 -12.77 29.26 30.27
C GLY A 683 -13.17 30.69 29.89
N ARG A 684 -14.38 30.92 29.34
CA ARG A 684 -14.90 32.29 29.16
C ARG A 684 -15.70 32.66 30.40
N GLY A 685 -15.11 33.50 31.27
CA GLY A 685 -15.70 33.90 32.55
C GLY A 685 -17.22 34.01 32.50
N ARG A 686 -17.90 33.24 33.36
CA ARG A 686 -19.36 33.20 33.53
C ARG A 686 -19.90 34.62 33.71
N ARG A 687 -20.20 35.32 32.62
CA ARG A 687 -21.19 36.40 32.65
C ARG A 687 -22.54 35.71 32.56
N GLN A 688 -23.14 35.52 33.74
CA GLN A 688 -24.55 35.19 33.94
C GLN A 688 -25.41 35.96 32.92
N SER A 689 -25.73 35.30 31.81
CA SER A 689 -26.78 35.74 30.91
C SER A 689 -27.46 34.50 30.35
N SER A 690 -28.17 33.86 31.29
CA SER A 690 -29.35 33.01 31.14
C SER A 690 -29.50 32.23 29.83
N ASP A 691 -29.41 30.91 29.96
CA ASP A 691 -30.31 29.84 29.44
C ASP A 691 -30.85 29.96 27.99
N ARG A 692 -31.34 31.11 27.55
CA ARG A 692 -31.71 31.40 26.15
C ARG A 692 -30.54 31.38 25.16
N ARG A 693 -29.33 31.77 25.60
CA ARG A 693 -28.13 31.78 24.73
C ARG A 693 -27.59 30.37 24.51
N ALA A 694 -27.54 29.57 25.58
CA ALA A 694 -27.26 28.14 25.53
C ALA A 694 -28.29 27.43 24.65
N ARG A 695 -29.60 27.57 24.91
CA ARG A 695 -30.66 26.95 24.09
C ARG A 695 -30.62 27.28 22.59
N ARG A 696 -30.24 28.52 22.21
CA ARG A 696 -30.06 28.90 20.79
C ARG A 696 -28.78 28.30 20.19
N ALA A 697 -27.69 28.24 20.94
CA ALA A 697 -26.47 27.56 20.52
C ALA A 697 -26.69 26.05 20.39
N THR A 698 -27.40 25.42 21.33
CA THR A 698 -27.81 24.01 21.30
C THR A 698 -28.70 23.72 20.08
N ALA A 699 -29.67 24.58 19.77
CA ALA A 699 -30.51 24.44 18.58
C ALA A 699 -29.72 24.63 17.27
N GLN A 700 -28.75 25.54 17.23
CA GLN A 700 -27.89 25.75 16.05
C GLN A 700 -26.83 24.66 15.87
N LEU A 701 -26.29 24.10 16.96
CA LEU A 701 -25.39 22.94 16.92
C LEU A 701 -26.16 21.69 16.47
N ALA A 702 -27.33 21.44 17.06
CA ALA A 702 -28.19 20.33 16.68
C ALA A 702 -28.64 20.47 15.22
N ALA A 703 -29.01 21.69 14.77
CA ALA A 703 -29.35 21.96 13.38
C ALA A 703 -28.15 21.89 12.43
N GLY A 704 -26.94 22.28 12.86
CA GLY A 704 -25.71 22.17 12.07
C GLY A 704 -25.25 20.72 11.90
N LEU A 705 -25.34 19.91 12.96
CA LEU A 705 -25.09 18.46 12.93
C LEU A 705 -26.18 17.69 12.17
N ALA A 706 -27.41 18.21 12.13
CA ALA A 706 -28.53 17.67 11.35
C ALA A 706 -28.51 18.09 9.86
N GLY A 707 -28.09 19.32 9.53
CA GLY A 707 -28.11 19.88 8.17
C GLY A 707 -27.01 19.36 7.24
N ALA A 708 -25.97 18.71 7.78
CA ALA A 708 -24.83 18.22 7.00
C ALA A 708 -25.11 17.02 6.07
N SER A 709 -26.32 16.45 6.05
CA SER A 709 -26.64 15.24 5.27
C SER A 709 -27.76 15.40 4.23
N ALA A 710 -28.38 16.57 4.07
CA ALA A 710 -29.37 16.77 3.00
C ALA A 710 -28.77 16.65 1.57
N ALA A 711 -27.44 16.60 1.44
CA ALA A 711 -26.73 16.41 0.17
C ALA A 711 -26.36 14.94 -0.14
N SER A 712 -26.65 13.96 0.73
CA SER A 712 -26.34 12.54 0.50
C SER A 712 -27.53 11.67 0.10
N GLY A 713 -28.71 12.27 -0.08
CA GLY A 713 -29.88 11.57 -0.59
C GLY A 713 -29.80 11.37 -2.11
N THR A 714 -29.13 10.31 -2.57
CA THR A 714 -29.45 9.74 -3.88
C THR A 714 -30.93 9.39 -3.89
N ARG A 715 -31.75 10.18 -4.62
CA ARG A 715 -33.11 9.75 -4.97
C ARG A 715 -32.98 8.43 -5.71
N ARG A 716 -33.30 7.32 -5.04
CA ARG A 716 -33.63 6.06 -5.70
C ARG A 716 -34.88 6.33 -6.54
N LEU A 717 -34.69 6.50 -7.85
CA LEU A 717 -35.75 6.31 -8.81
C LEU A 717 -36.01 4.80 -8.85
N SER A 718 -37.02 4.33 -8.10
CA SER A 718 -37.55 2.98 -8.27
C SER A 718 -38.39 2.93 -9.55
N PRO A 719 -38.23 1.88 -10.38
CA PRO A 719 -38.95 1.76 -11.63
C PRO A 719 -40.29 1.08 -11.37
N HIS A 720 -41.42 1.75 -11.63
CA HIS A 720 -42.66 1.03 -11.90
C HIS A 720 -43.63 1.81 -12.80
N ARG A 721 -44.09 1.06 -13.82
CA ARG A 721 -45.31 1.19 -14.62
C ARG A 721 -45.28 2.15 -15.81
N LEU A 722 -44.82 1.59 -16.93
CA LEU A 722 -45.39 1.81 -18.25
C LEU A 722 -46.90 1.50 -18.24
N ALA A 723 -47.72 2.53 -18.46
CA ALA A 723 -49.05 2.42 -19.04
C ALA A 723 -49.35 3.77 -19.73
N GLY A 724 -49.60 3.73 -21.04
CA GLY A 724 -49.69 4.92 -21.87
C GLY A 724 -51.04 5.62 -21.85
N ALA A 725 -51.04 6.90 -22.25
CA ALA A 725 -52.09 7.55 -23.04
C ALA A 725 -51.57 8.89 -23.59
N ARG A 726 -52.09 9.28 -24.74
CA ARG A 726 -51.59 10.27 -25.71
C ARG A 726 -52.09 11.71 -25.47
N HIS A 727 -51.34 12.65 -26.07
CA HIS A 727 -51.71 13.95 -26.70
C HIS A 727 -52.32 15.11 -25.88
N GLY A 728 -51.78 16.32 -26.12
CA GLY A 728 -52.46 17.60 -25.86
C GLY A 728 -51.50 18.80 -25.78
N ASP A 729 -51.67 19.75 -26.70
CA ASP A 729 -50.80 20.87 -27.06
C ASP A 729 -50.65 22.05 -26.07
N SER A 730 -49.48 22.69 -26.17
CA SER A 730 -49.17 24.14 -26.22
C SER A 730 -49.37 25.11 -25.02
N PRO A 731 -48.61 26.24 -25.01
CA PRO A 731 -48.27 27.04 -23.81
C PRO A 731 -48.90 28.44 -23.78
N VAL A 732 -49.14 28.99 -22.59
CA VAL A 732 -49.39 30.44 -22.40
C VAL A 732 -48.70 30.96 -21.13
N ALA A 733 -47.96 32.05 -21.32
CA ALA A 733 -47.20 32.81 -20.34
C ALA A 733 -48.08 33.79 -19.53
N LEU A 734 -47.60 34.23 -18.35
CA LEU A 734 -47.20 35.63 -18.09
C LEU A 734 -47.04 35.97 -16.58
N ARG A 735 -45.86 36.55 -16.30
CA ARG A 735 -45.53 37.69 -15.42
C ARG A 735 -45.89 37.67 -13.92
N GLY A 736 -44.86 37.96 -13.11
CA GLY A 736 -45.06 38.40 -11.73
C GLY A 736 -43.82 38.76 -10.90
N ARG A 737 -43.03 39.74 -11.36
CA ARG A 737 -42.14 40.66 -10.61
C ARG A 737 -41.01 40.14 -9.70
N ALA A 738 -39.85 40.74 -9.97
CA ALA A 738 -38.62 40.72 -9.19
C ALA A 738 -38.78 41.36 -7.80
N GLY A 739 -38.18 40.70 -6.81
CA GLY A 739 -37.72 41.29 -5.55
C GLY A 739 -36.29 40.82 -5.33
N THR A 740 -35.34 41.73 -5.50
CA THR A 740 -33.91 41.53 -5.23
C THR A 740 -33.67 41.21 -3.75
N VAL A 741 -33.09 40.04 -3.47
CA VAL A 741 -32.57 39.64 -2.15
C VAL A 741 -31.04 39.48 -2.29
N PRO A 742 -30.21 40.07 -1.39
CA PRO A 742 -28.76 40.04 -1.51
C PRO A 742 -28.17 38.63 -1.30
N PRO A 743 -26.99 38.31 -1.87
CA PRO A 743 -26.41 36.99 -1.77
C PRO A 743 -25.64 36.88 -0.45
N ASP A 744 -26.18 36.18 0.54
CA ASP A 744 -25.43 35.88 1.76
C ASP A 744 -25.41 34.38 2.05
N ARG A 745 -24.19 33.83 1.92
CA ARG A 745 -23.61 32.71 2.67
C ARG A 745 -24.38 31.40 2.66
N ARG A 746 -24.05 30.58 1.65
CA ARG A 746 -24.19 29.12 1.74
C ARG A 746 -23.26 28.60 2.84
N PHE A 747 -23.84 27.99 3.87
CA PHE A 747 -23.12 27.15 4.83
C PHE A 747 -22.56 25.94 4.08
N ILE A 748 -21.23 25.81 4.05
CA ILE A 748 -20.55 24.59 3.63
C ILE A 748 -20.59 23.66 4.84
N ALA A 749 -21.33 22.57 4.74
CA ALA A 749 -21.43 21.58 5.79
C ALA A 749 -20.38 20.48 5.59
N GLY A 750 -19.46 20.40 6.55
CA GLY A 750 -18.51 19.31 6.74
C GLY A 750 -17.69 19.59 7.99
N ASP A 751 -17.74 18.70 8.99
CA ASP A 751 -16.95 18.53 10.25
C ASP A 751 -16.36 19.75 10.98
N THR A 752 -16.77 20.95 10.61
CA THR A 752 -16.13 22.22 10.93
C THR A 752 -17.21 23.28 10.84
N ALA A 753 -17.58 23.84 11.99
CA ALA A 753 -18.58 24.89 12.06
C ALA A 753 -17.92 26.20 12.52
N VAL A 754 -18.11 27.26 11.73
CA VAL A 754 -17.68 28.62 12.08
C VAL A 754 -18.87 29.36 12.67
N TYR A 755 -18.78 29.72 13.96
CA TYR A 755 -19.88 30.38 14.68
C TYR A 755 -19.66 31.90 14.76
N ARG A 756 -20.73 32.68 14.54
CA ARG A 756 -20.76 34.14 14.78
C ARG A 756 -21.39 34.46 16.13
N LEU A 757 -20.64 35.08 17.04
CA LEU A 757 -21.17 35.56 18.31
C LEU A 757 -21.74 36.99 18.17
N TRP A 758 -23.07 37.12 18.20
CA TRP A 758 -23.74 38.43 18.23
C TRP A 758 -23.56 39.12 19.60
N ARG A 759 -22.92 40.30 19.62
CA ARG A 759 -22.96 41.23 20.76
C ARG A 759 -24.21 42.12 20.65
N SER A 760 -25.13 42.02 21.60
CA SER A 760 -26.32 42.87 21.67
C SER A 760 -25.99 44.26 22.22
N ALA A 761 -26.37 45.31 21.51
CA ALA A 761 -26.61 46.64 22.08
C ALA A 761 -28.02 46.68 22.71
N VAL A 762 -28.14 47.38 23.84
CA VAL A 762 -29.30 47.43 24.74
C VAL A 762 -30.07 48.77 24.56
N CYS A 763 -31.36 48.75 24.93
CA CYS A 763 -32.33 49.85 25.17
C CYS A 763 -33.12 50.37 23.94
N ARG A 764 -34.45 50.59 23.97
CA ARG A 764 -35.38 51.00 25.06
C ARG A 764 -36.78 50.34 24.98
N ARG A 765 -37.41 50.24 26.16
CA ARG A 765 -38.84 49.99 26.42
C ARG A 765 -39.76 51.04 25.78
N LYS A 766 -40.97 50.63 25.36
CA LYS A 766 -42.24 51.30 25.73
C LYS A 766 -43.44 50.35 25.64
N LYS A 767 -44.17 50.25 26.76
CA LYS A 767 -45.53 49.71 26.89
C LYS A 767 -46.54 50.70 26.29
N GLN A 768 -47.62 50.20 25.69
CA GLN A 768 -49.05 50.58 25.83
C GLN A 768 -49.81 50.18 24.54
N ARG A 769 -50.77 49.24 24.63
CA ARG A 769 -52.22 49.41 24.87
C ARG A 769 -52.99 49.96 23.66
N SER A 770 -53.72 49.05 23.01
CA SER A 770 -55.10 49.11 22.46
C SER A 770 -55.71 50.40 21.89
N VAL A 771 -56.61 50.15 20.93
CA VAL A 771 -57.69 51.00 20.35
C VAL A 771 -57.26 51.72 19.06
N ARG A 772 -58.02 51.88 17.97
CA ARG A 772 -59.20 51.25 17.30
C ARG A 772 -59.47 52.20 16.10
N ARG A 773 -60.14 51.70 15.06
CA ARG A 773 -60.73 52.43 13.89
C ARG A 773 -59.73 52.76 12.77
N ARG A 774 -60.04 52.64 11.48
CA ARG A 774 -61.13 52.18 10.57
C ARG A 774 -60.67 52.76 9.20
N GLY A 775 -60.97 52.24 8.02
CA GLY A 775 -61.92 51.21 7.62
C GLY A 775 -61.37 50.31 6.52
#